data_AF-A0A8B8TI10-F1
#
_entry.id   AF-A0A8B8TI10-F1
#
_cell.length_a   1.000
_cell.length_b   1.000
_cell.length_c   1.000
_cell.angle_alpha   90.00
_cell.angle_beta   90.00
_cell.angle_gamma   90.00
#
_symmetry.space_group_name_H-M   'P 1'
#
loop_
_entity.id
_entity.type
_entity.pdbx_description
1 polymer ?
#
loop_
_entity_poly.entity_id
_entity_poly.type
_entity_poly.pdbx_seq_one_letter_code
_entity_poly.pdbx_strand_id
1 'polypeptide(L)'
;MVLGRTLAAALALSLAVLGPLSPGAWAGDCKGQRQVLREAPGFVTDGAGNYSVNGNCEWLIEAPSPQHRILLDFLFLDTECTYDYLFVYDGDSPRGPLLASLSGSTRPPPIEASSGKMLLHLFSDANYNLLGFNASFRFSLCPGGCRGHGQCLSPGVCVCEPGWGGPDCGLQECPAYCGSHGTCASPLGPCRCEPGFLGRACDLHLWENQGAGWWHNVSAGDPAFSARIGAAGAFLSPLGLLAVFGGQDLNSALGDLVLYNFSANTWERWDLSPAPAARHSHVAVAWAGSLVLMGGELADGSLTSDVWAFSPLGGGHWELLAPPASSSSGPPGLAGHAAALVDDIWLYVSGGRTQHDLFSSGLFRFRLDSTSGGYWEQVIPAGGRPPAATGHSMVFHAPSRALLVHGGHRPSTARFSVRVNSTELFHVDRCMWTTLKGRDGLQGPRERAFHTASVLGNYMVVYGGNVHTHYQEEKCYEDGIFFYHLGCHQWVSGAELAPPGTPEGRAAPPSGRYSHVAAVLGGSVLLVAGGYSGRPRGDLMAYKVPPFVFQAPAPDYHLDYCSMYTDHSVCSRDPECSWCQGACQAAPPPGTPSGACPAASCLGLGRLLGDCQACLVFSSTAAPPRGPGALGWCVHNESCLPRPEQARCRGEQISGTVGWWGPAPVFVTSLEACVTQSFLPGLHLLTFQQPPNASQPDKVLIVRSTTITLTPSPETDVSLVYRGFIHPLLPGGPSGPGAEDVAVWARAQRLHVLARMARGPDTEDMEEVGRWAAQQEKETRRLQRPGSGRLFPLPGRGHKYAVEIRGQLNGSAGPGHSELTLLWDRTGVPGGSEISFFFLEPYRSSACASYSSCLGCLADQGCGWCLTSATCHLRQSGANCGDSGARGSLLVLVPALCPLCEEHRDCHACTQDPFCEWHQSTSRKGDAACSRRGRGRGALKSPEECPPLCSQRLTCDDCLANSSQCAWCQSTHTCFMFAAYLARYPHGGCRGWDDSVHSEPRCQSCDRFLTCHECLQSHECGWCGNEDNPTLGRCLQGDFSGPLGGGNCSLWVGEGLGLSVALPARWAYARCPDVDECRLGLARCHLRATCLNTPLSYECHCQRGYQGDGITYCNRT
;
A
#
# COMPACT_ATOMS: atom_id res chain seq x y z
N MET A 1 0.60 -5.82 64.99
CA MET A 1 1.42 -7.00 64.61
C MET A 1 0.68 -8.36 64.73
N VAL A 2 -0.65 -8.41 64.85
CA VAL A 2 -1.42 -9.69 64.86
C VAL A 2 -2.36 -9.83 63.65
N LEU A 3 -2.70 -8.76 62.92
CA LEU A 3 -3.49 -8.85 61.68
C LEU A 3 -2.69 -9.23 60.42
N GLY A 4 -1.35 -9.13 60.43
CA GLY A 4 -0.52 -9.45 59.27
C GLY A 4 -0.21 -10.94 59.07
N ARG A 5 -0.46 -11.78 60.10
CA ARG A 5 -0.15 -13.22 60.06
C ARG A 5 -1.35 -14.08 59.64
N THR A 6 -2.58 -13.59 59.79
CA THR A 6 -3.80 -14.31 59.39
C THR A 6 -4.11 -14.18 57.90
N LEU A 7 -3.75 -13.07 57.24
CA LEU A 7 -3.88 -12.93 55.78
C LEU A 7 -2.84 -13.76 55.00
N ALA A 8 -1.63 -13.95 55.53
CA ALA A 8 -0.60 -14.77 54.88
C ALA A 8 -0.93 -16.27 54.91
N ALA A 9 -1.62 -16.74 55.96
CA ALA A 9 -2.06 -18.14 56.06
C ALA A 9 -3.27 -18.45 55.16
N ALA A 10 -4.17 -17.48 54.93
CA ALA A 10 -5.32 -17.64 54.04
C ALA A 10 -4.91 -17.68 52.56
N LEU A 11 -3.93 -16.87 52.14
CA LEU A 11 -3.39 -16.92 50.78
C LEU A 11 -2.58 -18.20 50.51
N ALA A 12 -1.89 -18.75 51.51
CA ALA A 12 -1.12 -19.97 51.36
C ALA A 12 -2.00 -21.23 51.21
N LEU A 13 -3.19 -21.27 51.83
CA LEU A 13 -4.12 -22.40 51.67
C LEU A 13 -4.92 -22.36 50.35
N SER A 14 -5.13 -21.19 49.73
CA SER A 14 -5.78 -21.11 48.41
C SER A 14 -4.88 -21.53 47.24
N LEU A 15 -3.55 -21.58 47.44
CA LEU A 15 -2.57 -22.03 46.44
C LEU A 15 -2.33 -23.55 46.45
N ALA A 16 -2.88 -24.29 47.42
CA ALA A 16 -2.67 -25.73 47.57
C ALA A 16 -3.82 -26.62 47.02
N VAL A 17 -4.87 -26.02 46.44
CA VAL A 17 -6.02 -26.75 45.85
C VAL A 17 -5.96 -26.81 44.31
N LEU A 18 -4.96 -26.18 43.68
CA LEU A 18 -4.64 -26.42 42.28
C LEU A 18 -3.69 -27.62 42.22
N GLY A 19 -4.21 -28.77 41.82
CA GLY A 19 -3.42 -29.96 41.51
C GLY A 19 -2.35 -29.65 40.45
N PRO A 20 -1.33 -30.52 40.29
CA PRO A 20 -0.27 -30.28 39.34
C PRO A 20 -0.87 -30.20 37.93
N LEU A 21 -0.81 -29.01 37.34
CA LEU A 21 -0.94 -28.83 35.90
C LEU A 21 0.03 -29.80 35.23
N SER A 22 -0.49 -30.47 34.20
CA SER A 22 0.17 -31.48 33.39
C SER A 22 1.62 -31.12 33.04
N PRO A 23 2.53 -32.10 32.97
CA PRO A 23 3.93 -31.83 32.67
C PRO A 23 4.09 -31.47 31.18
N GLY A 24 4.58 -30.25 30.91
CA GLY A 24 5.16 -29.86 29.62
C GLY A 24 4.34 -28.89 28.77
N ALA A 25 4.18 -27.64 29.20
CA ALA A 25 3.89 -26.53 28.29
C ALA A 25 4.90 -25.40 28.57
N TRP A 26 5.95 -25.33 27.76
CA TRP A 26 6.88 -24.20 27.76
C TRP A 26 6.31 -23.11 26.81
N ALA A 27 6.61 -21.85 27.11
CA ALA A 27 6.05 -20.58 26.59
C ALA A 27 5.71 -20.48 25.08
N GLY A 28 4.71 -19.66 24.70
CA GLY A 28 4.50 -19.06 23.35
C GLY A 28 4.76 -19.92 22.10
N ASP A 29 4.68 -21.25 22.21
CA ASP A 29 5.22 -22.19 21.23
C ASP A 29 4.16 -22.56 20.20
N CYS A 30 3.65 -21.55 19.47
CA CYS A 30 2.83 -21.82 18.31
C CYS A 30 3.69 -22.41 17.16
N LYS A 31 4.03 -23.70 17.25
CA LYS A 31 4.79 -24.44 16.23
C LYS A 31 4.14 -25.80 15.95
N GLY A 32 3.22 -25.87 15.00
CA GLY A 32 2.64 -27.17 14.65
C GLY A 32 1.51 -27.65 15.57
N GLN A 33 1.11 -26.86 16.56
CA GLN A 33 0.20 -27.35 17.60
C GLN A 33 -1.25 -27.37 17.12
N ARG A 34 -1.92 -28.49 17.41
CA ARG A 34 -3.36 -28.69 17.18
C ARG A 34 -4.03 -29.06 18.49
N GLN A 35 -5.04 -28.30 18.89
CA GLN A 35 -5.73 -28.50 20.18
C GLN A 35 -7.24 -28.60 19.99
N VAL A 36 -7.89 -29.43 20.80
CA VAL A 36 -9.35 -29.55 20.86
C VAL A 36 -9.83 -29.12 22.24
N LEU A 37 -10.73 -28.13 22.29
CA LEU A 37 -11.25 -27.50 23.50
C LEU A 37 -12.74 -27.83 23.64
N ARG A 38 -13.13 -28.48 24.74
CA ARG A 38 -14.51 -28.95 24.98
C ARG A 38 -15.16 -28.37 26.24
N GLU A 39 -14.37 -27.77 27.11
CA GLU A 39 -14.82 -27.25 28.41
C GLU A 39 -15.16 -25.75 28.30
N ALA A 40 -16.34 -25.35 28.78
CA ALA A 40 -16.78 -23.95 28.81
C ALA A 40 -17.28 -23.51 30.21
N PRO A 41 -17.12 -22.23 30.58
CA PRO A 41 -16.39 -21.18 29.85
C PRO A 41 -14.88 -21.47 29.84
N GLY A 42 -14.25 -21.26 28.68
CA GLY A 42 -12.83 -21.55 28.48
C GLY A 42 -12.08 -20.38 27.88
N PHE A 43 -10.76 -20.52 27.79
CA PHE A 43 -9.88 -19.56 27.14
C PHE A 43 -9.07 -20.25 26.04
N VAL A 44 -8.76 -19.51 24.99
CA VAL A 44 -7.89 -19.92 23.90
C VAL A 44 -6.84 -18.83 23.67
N THR A 45 -5.58 -19.25 23.58
CA THR A 45 -4.41 -18.37 23.47
C THR A 45 -3.26 -19.14 22.84
N ASP A 46 -2.34 -18.41 22.20
CA ASP A 46 -1.06 -18.93 21.69
C ASP A 46 0.00 -19.14 22.79
N GLY A 47 -0.27 -18.69 24.02
CA GLY A 47 0.55 -18.93 25.19
C GLY A 47 1.07 -17.65 25.84
N ALA A 48 1.98 -17.78 26.81
CA ALA A 48 2.62 -16.63 27.43
C ALA A 48 3.85 -16.17 26.61
N GLY A 49 3.98 -14.86 26.40
CA GLY A 49 5.09 -14.26 25.64
C GLY A 49 4.67 -13.85 24.22
N ASN A 50 5.64 -13.68 23.33
CA ASN A 50 5.35 -13.46 21.91
C ASN A 50 5.10 -14.80 21.21
N TYR A 51 4.20 -14.84 20.21
CA TYR A 51 4.00 -16.03 19.39
C TYR A 51 5.25 -16.38 18.56
N SER A 52 5.36 -17.63 18.13
CA SER A 52 6.52 -18.09 17.34
C SER A 52 6.46 -17.60 15.89
N VAL A 53 7.58 -17.12 15.35
CA VAL A 53 7.74 -16.91 13.89
C VAL A 53 7.67 -18.24 13.13
N ASN A 54 7.19 -18.20 11.88
CA ASN A 54 6.78 -19.37 11.10
C ASN A 54 5.76 -20.24 11.87
N GLY A 55 5.03 -19.63 12.79
CA GLY A 55 3.97 -20.26 13.55
C GLY A 55 2.79 -20.61 12.66
N ASN A 56 2.29 -21.82 12.88
CA ASN A 56 1.09 -22.33 12.25
C ASN A 56 0.42 -23.22 13.30
N CYS A 57 -0.76 -22.85 13.78
CA CYS A 57 -1.46 -23.54 14.87
C CYS A 57 -2.97 -23.50 14.72
N GLU A 58 -3.62 -24.56 15.19
CA GLU A 58 -5.06 -24.71 15.09
C GLU A 58 -5.69 -25.07 16.44
N TRP A 59 -6.81 -24.43 16.76
CA TRP A 59 -7.63 -24.75 17.92
C TRP A 59 -9.05 -25.03 17.46
N LEU A 60 -9.55 -26.23 17.70
CA LEU A 60 -10.94 -26.61 17.49
C LEU A 60 -11.71 -26.52 18.80
N ILE A 61 -12.68 -25.63 18.87
CA ILE A 61 -13.65 -25.56 19.97
C ILE A 61 -14.86 -26.40 19.58
N GLU A 62 -15.20 -27.42 20.39
CA GLU A 62 -16.38 -28.28 20.19
C GLU A 62 -17.38 -28.08 21.32
N ALA A 63 -18.60 -27.68 20.98
CA ALA A 63 -19.69 -27.58 21.93
C ALA A 63 -20.28 -28.98 22.27
N PRO A 64 -21.00 -29.13 23.40
CA PRO A 64 -21.57 -30.42 23.83
C PRO A 64 -22.56 -31.03 22.84
N SER A 65 -23.15 -30.20 21.97
CA SER A 65 -24.08 -30.63 20.93
C SER A 65 -24.05 -29.64 19.76
N PRO A 66 -24.40 -30.05 18.54
CA PRO A 66 -24.51 -29.15 17.38
C PRO A 66 -25.59 -28.08 17.50
N GLN A 67 -26.49 -28.16 18.49
CA GLN A 67 -27.52 -27.14 18.75
C GLN A 67 -26.97 -25.90 19.47
N HIS A 68 -25.78 -26.00 20.04
CA HIS A 68 -25.14 -24.89 20.73
C HIS A 68 -24.40 -24.01 19.71
N ARG A 69 -24.38 -22.71 20.01
CA ARG A 69 -23.55 -21.69 19.36
C ARG A 69 -22.33 -21.43 20.22
N ILE A 70 -21.20 -21.14 19.57
CA ILE A 70 -19.94 -20.79 20.25
C ILE A 70 -19.74 -19.29 20.09
N LEU A 71 -19.60 -18.60 21.22
CA LEU A 71 -19.33 -17.17 21.27
C LEU A 71 -17.87 -16.97 21.68
N LEU A 72 -17.11 -16.24 20.87
CA LEU A 72 -15.70 -15.93 21.07
C LEU A 72 -15.52 -14.43 21.32
N ASP A 73 -14.95 -14.10 22.47
CA ASP A 73 -14.74 -12.74 22.96
C ASP A 73 -13.25 -12.50 23.21
N PHE A 74 -12.64 -11.56 22.48
CA PHE A 74 -11.21 -11.26 22.59
C PHE A 74 -10.90 -10.37 23.80
N LEU A 75 -9.95 -10.80 24.63
CA LEU A 75 -9.32 -9.98 25.66
C LEU A 75 -8.28 -9.04 25.06
N PHE A 76 -7.47 -9.54 24.12
CA PHE A 76 -6.59 -8.76 23.27
C PHE A 76 -6.24 -9.52 21.99
N LEU A 77 -5.77 -8.79 20.99
CA LEU A 77 -5.19 -9.26 19.75
C LEU A 77 -3.99 -8.34 19.46
N ASP A 78 -2.85 -8.90 19.08
CA ASP A 78 -1.62 -8.18 18.77
C ASP A 78 -0.75 -9.05 17.85
N THR A 79 -0.99 -8.95 16.54
CA THR A 79 -0.23 -9.67 15.50
C THR A 79 0.43 -8.71 14.52
N GLU A 80 1.49 -9.14 13.83
CA GLU A 80 2.09 -8.32 12.77
C GLU A 80 1.03 -7.97 11.73
N CYS A 81 0.91 -6.68 11.48
CA CYS A 81 -0.09 -6.19 10.58
C CYS A 81 0.14 -6.65 9.13
N THR A 82 -0.90 -7.22 8.50
CA THR A 82 -0.98 -7.65 7.10
C THR A 82 -0.17 -8.87 6.67
N TYR A 83 0.69 -9.40 7.53
CA TYR A 83 1.46 -10.62 7.27
C TYR A 83 1.03 -11.77 8.19
N ASP A 84 0.66 -11.46 9.43
CA ASP A 84 0.24 -12.45 10.42
C ASP A 84 -1.25 -12.36 10.71
N TYR A 85 -1.93 -13.51 10.59
CA TYR A 85 -3.38 -13.61 10.63
C TYR A 85 -3.88 -14.68 11.59
N LEU A 86 -4.93 -14.33 12.33
CA LEU A 86 -5.80 -15.28 13.02
C LEU A 86 -7.10 -15.42 12.23
N PHE A 87 -7.32 -16.60 11.65
CA PHE A 87 -8.55 -16.96 10.97
C PHE A 87 -9.53 -17.63 11.94
N VAL A 88 -10.81 -17.32 11.82
CA VAL A 88 -11.89 -17.91 12.63
C VAL A 88 -12.97 -18.46 11.71
N TYR A 89 -13.25 -19.76 11.80
CA TYR A 89 -14.21 -20.47 10.95
C TYR A 89 -15.40 -20.99 11.77
N ASP A 90 -16.58 -21.05 11.13
CA ASP A 90 -17.73 -21.81 11.62
C ASP A 90 -17.61 -23.27 11.18
N GLY A 91 -17.30 -24.17 12.10
CA GLY A 91 -17.07 -25.59 11.82
C GLY A 91 -15.73 -26.12 12.35
N ASP A 92 -15.37 -27.32 11.92
CA ASP A 92 -14.12 -28.01 12.24
C ASP A 92 -13.11 -28.03 11.09
N SER A 93 -13.43 -27.39 9.97
CA SER A 93 -12.59 -27.38 8.78
C SER A 93 -12.39 -25.96 8.28
N PRO A 94 -11.21 -25.64 7.70
CA PRO A 94 -11.02 -24.43 6.91
C PRO A 94 -11.93 -24.35 5.66
N ARG A 95 -12.66 -25.42 5.30
CA ARG A 95 -13.71 -25.40 4.26
C ARG A 95 -15.05 -24.87 4.77
N GLY A 96 -15.21 -24.74 6.09
CA GLY A 96 -16.35 -24.07 6.69
C GLY A 96 -16.34 -22.56 6.42
N PRO A 97 -17.46 -21.86 6.66
CA PRO A 97 -17.53 -20.42 6.50
C PRO A 97 -16.47 -19.68 7.32
N LEU A 98 -15.65 -18.85 6.67
CA LEU A 98 -14.72 -17.92 7.31
C LEU A 98 -15.50 -16.76 7.91
N LEU A 99 -15.45 -16.63 9.23
CA LEU A 99 -16.16 -15.60 10.01
C LEU A 99 -15.32 -14.32 10.18
N ALA A 100 -14.00 -14.46 10.30
CA ALA A 100 -13.07 -13.34 10.44
C ALA A 100 -11.64 -13.72 10.02
N SER A 101 -10.90 -12.73 9.50
CA SER A 101 -9.46 -12.80 9.25
C SER A 101 -8.79 -11.61 9.94
N LEU A 102 -8.24 -11.85 11.12
CA LEU A 102 -7.84 -10.81 12.05
C LEU A 102 -6.33 -10.56 11.97
N SER A 103 -5.92 -9.29 11.96
CA SER A 103 -4.51 -8.89 11.93
C SER A 103 -4.30 -7.52 12.60
N GLY A 104 -3.14 -7.29 13.20
CA GLY A 104 -2.82 -6.08 13.95
C GLY A 104 -3.36 -6.10 15.38
N SER A 105 -3.43 -4.93 16.01
CA SER A 105 -3.84 -4.78 17.41
C SER A 105 -5.34 -4.47 17.62
N THR A 106 -6.11 -4.40 16.53
CA THR A 106 -7.52 -3.97 16.59
C THR A 106 -8.41 -5.11 17.08
N ARG A 107 -8.96 -4.95 18.28
CA ARG A 107 -9.85 -5.94 18.89
C ARG A 107 -11.17 -6.06 18.12
N PRO A 108 -11.52 -7.27 17.62
CA PRO A 108 -12.78 -7.48 16.92
C PRO A 108 -13.97 -7.52 17.91
N PRO A 109 -15.20 -7.26 17.44
CA PRO A 109 -16.39 -7.52 18.23
C PRO A 109 -16.62 -9.03 18.41
N PRO A 110 -17.51 -9.44 19.33
CA PRO A 110 -17.80 -10.85 19.58
C PRO A 110 -18.11 -11.62 18.29
N ILE A 111 -17.46 -12.77 18.10
CA ILE A 111 -17.62 -13.65 16.94
C ILE A 111 -18.45 -14.86 17.34
N GLU A 112 -19.34 -15.29 16.45
CA GLU A 112 -20.28 -16.37 16.72
C GLU A 112 -20.18 -17.45 15.64
N ALA A 113 -20.00 -18.71 16.06
CA ALA A 113 -20.14 -19.88 15.21
C ALA A 113 -21.43 -20.63 15.56
N SER A 114 -22.15 -21.06 14.52
CA SER A 114 -23.51 -21.62 14.61
C SER A 114 -23.56 -23.14 14.44
N SER A 115 -22.49 -23.77 13.96
CA SER A 115 -22.42 -25.22 13.73
C SER A 115 -22.21 -26.06 15.00
N GLY A 116 -21.98 -25.41 16.15
CA GLY A 116 -21.51 -26.06 17.36
C GLY A 116 -20.03 -26.42 17.36
N LYS A 117 -19.29 -26.02 16.32
CA LYS A 117 -17.82 -26.11 16.23
C LYS A 117 -17.23 -24.79 15.74
N MET A 118 -16.03 -24.46 16.21
CA MET A 118 -15.31 -23.25 15.78
C MET A 118 -13.82 -23.56 15.67
N LEU A 119 -13.27 -23.35 14.48
CA LEU A 119 -11.84 -23.54 14.22
C LEU A 119 -11.13 -22.19 14.20
N LEU A 120 -10.08 -22.06 15.00
CA LEU A 120 -9.17 -20.92 15.00
C LEU A 120 -7.85 -21.38 14.37
N HIS A 121 -7.31 -20.60 13.44
CA HIS A 121 -6.04 -20.89 12.77
C HIS A 121 -5.15 -19.66 12.79
N LEU A 122 -4.04 -19.72 13.53
CA LEU A 122 -3.03 -18.67 13.57
C LEU A 122 -1.91 -19.03 12.59
N PHE A 123 -1.60 -18.12 11.66
CA PHE A 123 -0.45 -18.19 10.78
C PHE A 123 0.42 -16.94 10.98
N SER A 124 1.74 -17.14 11.07
CA SER A 124 2.72 -16.06 11.10
C SER A 124 3.89 -16.33 10.15
N ASP A 125 4.44 -15.28 9.57
CA ASP A 125 5.57 -15.35 8.66
C ASP A 125 6.93 -15.52 9.39
N ALA A 126 8.04 -15.46 8.65
CA ALA A 126 9.37 -15.68 9.19
C ALA A 126 9.96 -14.49 9.99
N ASN A 127 9.24 -13.37 10.06
CA ASN A 127 9.70 -12.11 10.63
C ASN A 127 8.77 -11.65 11.75
N TYR A 128 9.21 -10.60 12.46
CA TYR A 128 8.46 -9.79 13.42
C TYR A 128 7.24 -10.44 14.12
N ASN A 129 7.41 -10.80 15.39
CA ASN A 129 6.34 -11.39 16.21
C ASN A 129 5.96 -10.50 17.41
N LEU A 130 4.70 -10.60 17.82
CA LEU A 130 4.08 -9.81 18.90
C LEU A 130 3.41 -10.73 19.94
N LEU A 131 2.59 -10.17 20.83
CA LEU A 131 1.95 -10.88 21.95
C LEU A 131 0.87 -11.90 21.55
N GLY A 132 0.45 -11.93 20.29
CA GLY A 132 -0.49 -12.92 19.79
C GLY A 132 -1.93 -12.60 20.16
N PHE A 133 -2.65 -13.55 20.75
CA PHE A 133 -4.05 -13.34 21.12
C PHE A 133 -4.44 -14.07 22.40
N ASN A 134 -5.47 -13.52 23.04
CA ASN A 134 -6.17 -14.23 24.10
C ASN A 134 -7.67 -13.94 23.98
N ALA A 135 -8.45 -15.01 23.87
CA ALA A 135 -9.90 -14.93 23.77
C ALA A 135 -10.56 -15.91 24.74
N SER A 136 -11.71 -15.51 25.27
CA SER A 136 -12.61 -16.37 26.02
C SER A 136 -13.69 -16.92 25.11
N PHE A 137 -14.13 -18.15 25.35
CA PHE A 137 -15.26 -18.74 24.65
C PHE A 137 -16.31 -19.31 25.60
N ARG A 138 -17.58 -19.27 25.17
CA ARG A 138 -18.71 -19.85 25.89
C ARG A 138 -19.71 -20.47 24.92
N PHE A 139 -20.52 -21.39 25.45
CA PHE A 139 -21.59 -22.05 24.70
C PHE A 139 -22.95 -21.44 25.05
N SER A 140 -23.80 -21.26 24.05
CA SER A 140 -25.18 -20.78 24.24
C SER A 140 -26.13 -21.48 23.28
N LEU A 141 -27.34 -21.80 23.73
CA LEU A 141 -28.41 -22.24 22.82
C LEU A 141 -29.04 -21.06 22.06
N CYS A 142 -28.81 -19.83 22.52
CA CYS A 142 -29.41 -18.63 21.96
C CYS A 142 -28.46 -17.89 21.01
N PRO A 143 -28.97 -17.28 19.93
CA PRO A 143 -28.17 -16.44 19.03
C PRO A 143 -27.54 -15.27 19.80
N GLY A 144 -26.27 -14.99 19.53
CA GLY A 144 -25.48 -13.94 20.19
C GLY A 144 -25.38 -14.06 21.71
N GLY A 145 -25.85 -15.14 22.34
CA GLY A 145 -26.05 -15.22 23.78
C GLY A 145 -26.97 -14.12 24.31
N CYS A 146 -27.98 -13.74 23.51
CA CYS A 146 -28.87 -12.60 23.76
C CYS A 146 -28.15 -11.26 23.92
N ARG A 147 -26.91 -11.15 23.39
CA ARG A 147 -26.06 -9.94 23.37
C ARG A 147 -25.84 -9.27 24.74
N GLY A 148 -26.16 -9.95 25.84
CA GLY A 148 -26.17 -9.38 27.18
C GLY A 148 -27.37 -8.46 27.49
N HIS A 149 -28.37 -8.40 26.60
CA HIS A 149 -29.58 -7.57 26.70
C HIS A 149 -30.85 -8.41 26.80
N GLY A 150 -30.73 -9.65 27.29
CA GLY A 150 -31.84 -10.56 27.39
C GLY A 150 -31.49 -11.86 28.10
N GLN A 151 -32.52 -12.63 28.42
CA GLN A 151 -32.40 -13.94 29.05
C GLN A 151 -32.61 -15.05 28.01
N CYS A 152 -31.71 -16.02 27.98
CA CYS A 152 -31.81 -17.17 27.10
C CYS A 152 -32.73 -18.24 27.72
N LEU A 153 -33.88 -18.49 27.10
CA LEU A 153 -34.82 -19.53 27.50
C LEU A 153 -34.70 -20.76 26.58
N SER A 154 -34.90 -21.95 27.14
CA SER A 154 -34.98 -23.19 26.37
C SER A 154 -36.19 -23.17 25.42
N PRO A 155 -36.06 -23.56 24.13
CA PRO A 155 -34.94 -24.28 23.51
C PRO A 155 -33.92 -23.39 22.76
N GLY A 156 -33.79 -22.10 23.07
CA GLY A 156 -32.84 -21.19 22.40
C GLY A 156 -33.44 -19.84 22.00
N VAL A 157 -34.43 -19.35 22.76
CA VAL A 157 -35.13 -18.09 22.46
C VAL A 157 -34.66 -17.01 23.43
N CYS A 158 -34.28 -15.86 22.88
CA CYS A 158 -33.95 -14.69 23.69
C CYS A 158 -35.21 -13.92 24.07
N VAL A 159 -35.39 -13.69 25.36
CA VAL A 159 -36.36 -12.73 25.89
C VAL A 159 -35.62 -11.44 26.20
N CYS A 160 -35.86 -10.43 25.38
CA CYS A 160 -35.14 -9.17 25.45
C CYS A 160 -35.61 -8.27 26.59
N GLU A 161 -34.66 -7.53 27.15
CA GLU A 161 -34.93 -6.47 28.10
C GLU A 161 -35.64 -5.29 27.40
N PRO A 162 -36.41 -4.46 28.13
CA PRO A 162 -37.12 -3.31 27.53
C PRO A 162 -36.18 -2.39 26.74
N GLY A 163 -36.58 -2.01 25.52
CA GLY A 163 -35.77 -1.19 24.62
C GLY A 163 -34.82 -1.98 23.71
N TRP A 164 -34.80 -3.32 23.83
CA TRP A 164 -34.07 -4.23 22.97
C TRP A 164 -35.00 -5.26 22.34
N GLY A 165 -34.65 -5.73 21.15
CA GLY A 165 -35.42 -6.70 20.40
C GLY A 165 -34.59 -7.41 19.34
N GLY A 166 -35.29 -8.12 18.45
CA GLY A 166 -34.67 -9.03 17.50
C GLY A 166 -34.37 -10.41 18.10
N PRO A 167 -33.91 -11.36 17.26
CA PRO A 167 -33.74 -12.75 17.68
C PRO A 167 -32.62 -12.95 18.72
N ASP A 168 -31.63 -12.07 18.75
CA ASP A 168 -30.47 -12.08 19.67
C ASP A 168 -30.46 -10.91 20.66
N CYS A 169 -31.54 -10.12 20.75
CA CYS A 169 -31.59 -8.89 21.53
C CYS A 169 -30.52 -7.85 21.18
N GLY A 170 -29.93 -7.92 19.99
CA GLY A 170 -28.95 -6.95 19.51
C GLY A 170 -29.56 -5.70 18.86
N LEU A 171 -30.86 -5.71 18.56
CA LEU A 171 -31.53 -4.58 17.93
C LEU A 171 -32.12 -3.67 19.00
N GLN A 172 -31.55 -2.48 19.17
CA GLN A 172 -32.21 -1.45 19.97
C GLN A 172 -33.55 -1.07 19.31
N GLU A 173 -34.62 -1.03 20.09
CA GLU A 173 -35.96 -0.66 19.62
C GLU A 173 -36.02 0.83 19.25
N CYS A 174 -36.82 1.17 18.25
CA CYS A 174 -36.93 2.53 17.72
C CYS A 174 -37.19 3.61 18.78
N PRO A 175 -38.13 3.44 19.73
CA PRO A 175 -38.39 4.45 20.76
C PRO A 175 -37.18 4.77 21.65
N ALA A 176 -36.18 3.89 21.71
CA ALA A 176 -35.00 4.07 22.53
C ALA A 176 -33.87 4.87 21.84
N TYR A 177 -33.90 5.01 20.51
CA TYR A 177 -32.87 5.77 19.76
C TYR A 177 -33.42 6.86 18.85
N CYS A 178 -34.69 6.82 18.46
CA CYS A 178 -35.30 7.77 17.55
C CYS A 178 -35.37 9.14 18.23
N GLY A 179 -34.65 10.12 17.69
CA GLY A 179 -34.53 11.45 18.27
C GLY A 179 -35.82 12.28 18.15
N SER A 180 -35.75 13.53 18.60
CA SER A 180 -36.89 14.47 18.57
C SER A 180 -37.40 14.78 17.16
N HIS A 181 -36.58 14.57 16.13
CA HIS A 181 -36.88 14.83 14.72
C HIS A 181 -37.33 13.58 13.96
N GLY A 182 -37.74 12.54 14.69
CA GLY A 182 -38.11 11.26 14.12
C GLY A 182 -39.38 10.68 14.71
N THR A 183 -40.06 9.86 13.91
CA THR A 183 -41.23 9.08 14.35
C THR A 183 -41.05 7.62 14.00
N CYS A 184 -41.30 6.73 14.96
CA CYS A 184 -41.14 5.29 14.76
C CYS A 184 -42.27 4.72 13.90
N ALA A 185 -41.92 4.04 12.81
CA ALA A 185 -42.90 3.32 12.00
C ALA A 185 -43.49 2.11 12.74
N SER A 186 -42.67 1.44 13.55
CA SER A 186 -43.04 0.36 14.48
C SER A 186 -41.95 0.22 15.56
N PRO A 187 -42.16 -0.53 16.66
CA PRO A 187 -41.15 -0.68 17.72
C PRO A 187 -39.80 -1.22 17.22
N LEU A 188 -39.81 -2.13 16.24
CA LEU A 188 -38.61 -2.70 15.61
C LEU A 188 -38.32 -2.10 14.22
N GLY A 189 -39.13 -1.15 13.78
CA GLY A 189 -38.98 -0.49 12.48
C GLY A 189 -37.97 0.65 12.51
N PRO A 190 -37.63 1.22 11.33
CA PRO A 190 -36.76 2.38 11.24
C PRO A 190 -37.45 3.64 11.80
N CYS A 191 -36.63 4.58 12.27
CA CYS A 191 -37.05 5.93 12.61
C CYS A 191 -37.28 6.73 11.30
N ARG A 192 -38.47 7.28 11.11
CA ARG A 192 -38.81 8.14 9.96
C ARG A 192 -38.49 9.58 10.31
N CYS A 193 -37.56 10.17 9.57
CA CYS A 193 -37.09 11.52 9.85
C CYS A 193 -38.00 12.58 9.25
N GLU A 194 -38.09 13.73 9.95
CA GLU A 194 -38.64 14.96 9.40
C GLU A 194 -37.83 15.42 8.17
N PRO A 195 -38.45 16.14 7.22
CA PRO A 195 -37.74 16.66 6.05
C PRO A 195 -36.47 17.44 6.43
N GLY A 196 -35.34 17.02 5.89
CA GLY A 196 -34.04 17.64 6.16
C GLY A 196 -33.20 16.99 7.25
N PHE A 197 -33.73 16.00 7.94
CA PHE A 197 -32.99 15.13 8.84
C PHE A 197 -32.79 13.74 8.23
N LEU A 198 -31.65 13.14 8.53
CA LEU A 198 -31.26 11.79 8.15
C LEU A 198 -30.63 11.10 9.38
N GLY A 199 -30.41 9.80 9.28
CA GLY A 199 -29.68 9.03 10.26
C GLY A 199 -30.61 8.01 10.90
N ARG A 200 -30.03 7.01 11.53
CA ARG A 200 -30.78 6.05 12.33
C ARG A 200 -31.58 6.78 13.41
N ALA A 201 -31.01 7.80 14.04
CA ALA A 201 -31.66 8.59 15.09
C ALA A 201 -32.29 9.90 14.59
N CYS A 202 -32.28 10.18 13.28
CA CYS A 202 -32.68 11.47 12.69
C CYS A 202 -31.92 12.66 13.28
N ASP A 203 -30.63 12.46 13.55
CA ASP A 203 -29.68 13.38 14.18
C ASP A 203 -28.77 14.10 13.18
N LEU A 204 -28.72 13.64 11.93
CA LEU A 204 -27.96 14.28 10.86
C LEU A 204 -28.84 15.30 10.12
N HIS A 205 -28.65 16.58 10.42
CA HIS A 205 -29.26 17.68 9.66
C HIS A 205 -28.57 17.84 8.29
N LEU A 206 -29.30 18.06 7.19
CA LEU A 206 -28.71 18.16 5.84
C LEU A 206 -28.44 19.61 5.39
N TRP A 207 -29.26 20.57 5.83
CA TRP A 207 -29.25 21.94 5.28
C TRP A 207 -28.52 23.01 6.09
N GLU A 208 -28.14 22.73 7.34
CA GLU A 208 -27.45 23.68 8.23
C GLU A 208 -26.07 23.13 8.60
N ASN A 209 -25.24 23.87 9.32
CA ASN A 209 -23.93 23.39 9.77
C ASN A 209 -23.97 22.57 11.07
N GLN A 210 -25.15 22.37 11.67
CA GLN A 210 -25.29 21.59 12.90
C GLN A 210 -24.77 20.15 12.70
N GLY A 211 -23.94 19.66 13.64
CA GLY A 211 -23.32 18.33 13.54
C GLY A 211 -22.20 18.22 12.49
N ALA A 212 -21.69 19.33 11.95
CA ALA A 212 -20.53 19.34 11.06
C ALA A 212 -19.24 18.96 11.81
N GLY A 213 -18.41 18.11 11.20
CA GLY A 213 -17.24 17.50 11.81
C GLY A 213 -17.51 16.16 12.51
N TRP A 214 -18.76 15.65 12.46
CA TRP A 214 -19.18 14.45 13.19
C TRP A 214 -19.54 13.29 12.27
N TRP A 215 -19.33 12.08 12.78
CA TRP A 215 -19.85 10.85 12.21
C TRP A 215 -21.25 10.56 12.74
N HIS A 216 -22.12 10.10 11.86
CA HIS A 216 -23.52 9.76 12.12
C HIS A 216 -23.78 8.34 11.63
N ASN A 217 -24.47 7.55 12.44
CA ASN A 217 -24.88 6.20 12.05
C ASN A 217 -26.16 6.29 11.22
N VAL A 218 -26.10 5.94 9.94
CA VAL A 218 -27.26 6.03 9.04
C VAL A 218 -28.05 4.73 9.06
N SER A 219 -27.36 3.60 8.94
CA SER A 219 -27.98 2.27 9.03
C SER A 219 -26.97 1.25 9.53
N ALA A 220 -27.41 0.32 10.37
CA ALA A 220 -26.55 -0.74 10.90
C ALA A 220 -27.35 -2.02 11.16
N GLY A 221 -26.92 -3.13 10.55
CA GLY A 221 -27.55 -4.43 10.72
C GLY A 221 -28.87 -4.60 9.96
N ASP A 222 -29.05 -3.87 8.86
CA ASP A 222 -30.20 -4.03 7.97
C ASP A 222 -30.07 -5.33 7.17
N PRO A 223 -31.05 -6.25 7.22
CA PRO A 223 -30.97 -7.54 6.53
C PRO A 223 -30.91 -7.42 5.00
N ALA A 224 -31.37 -6.31 4.40
CA ALA A 224 -31.24 -6.10 2.96
C ALA A 224 -29.79 -5.78 2.56
N PHE A 225 -28.98 -5.20 3.46
CA PHE A 225 -27.57 -4.88 3.22
C PHE A 225 -26.64 -5.85 3.95
N SER A 226 -26.29 -6.94 3.28
CA SER A 226 -25.30 -7.89 3.79
C SER A 226 -23.92 -7.25 3.92
N ALA A 227 -23.18 -7.68 4.95
CA ALA A 227 -21.83 -7.22 5.20
C ALA A 227 -20.91 -7.58 4.04
N ARG A 228 -20.15 -6.59 3.54
CA ARG A 228 -19.40 -6.73 2.30
C ARG A 228 -18.14 -5.87 2.26
N ILE A 229 -17.16 -6.33 1.49
CA ILE A 229 -15.88 -5.67 1.25
C ILE A 229 -15.58 -5.61 -0.25
N GLY A 230 -14.87 -4.57 -0.70
CA GLY A 230 -14.49 -4.44 -2.11
C GLY A 230 -15.69 -4.27 -3.05
N ALA A 231 -16.84 -3.83 -2.53
CA ALA A 231 -17.98 -3.42 -3.34
C ALA A 231 -17.71 -2.04 -3.96
N ALA A 232 -18.45 -1.68 -5.00
CA ALA A 232 -18.45 -0.33 -5.54
C ALA A 232 -19.87 0.24 -5.56
N GLY A 233 -19.97 1.56 -5.47
CA GLY A 233 -21.26 2.24 -5.46
C GLY A 233 -21.11 3.73 -5.66
N ALA A 234 -22.21 4.39 -5.97
CA ALA A 234 -22.25 5.83 -6.18
C ALA A 234 -23.61 6.40 -5.75
N PHE A 235 -23.61 7.69 -5.42
CA PHE A 235 -24.83 8.42 -5.09
C PHE A 235 -25.49 8.98 -6.36
N LEU A 236 -26.74 8.59 -6.61
CA LEU A 236 -27.54 8.96 -7.77
C LEU A 236 -28.41 10.18 -7.44
N SER A 237 -27.83 11.37 -7.62
CA SER A 237 -28.42 12.65 -7.17
C SER A 237 -29.86 12.92 -7.59
N PRO A 238 -30.31 12.69 -8.85
CA PRO A 238 -31.67 13.03 -9.27
C PRO A 238 -32.77 12.28 -8.51
N LEU A 239 -32.45 11.12 -7.94
CA LEU A 239 -33.41 10.25 -7.27
C LEU A 239 -33.15 10.14 -5.76
N GLY A 240 -32.01 10.68 -5.27
CA GLY A 240 -31.64 10.60 -3.87
C GLY A 240 -31.43 9.15 -3.42
N LEU A 241 -30.69 8.36 -4.20
CA LEU A 241 -30.40 6.95 -3.91
C LEU A 241 -28.90 6.71 -3.81
N LEU A 242 -28.46 5.86 -2.87
CA LEU A 242 -27.11 5.30 -2.88
C LEU A 242 -27.21 3.89 -3.46
N ALA A 243 -26.61 3.67 -4.63
CA ALA A 243 -26.56 2.37 -5.27
C ALA A 243 -25.24 1.68 -4.99
N VAL A 244 -25.28 0.44 -4.53
CA VAL A 244 -24.10 -0.40 -4.26
C VAL A 244 -24.28 -1.73 -4.97
N PHE A 245 -23.23 -2.19 -5.64
CA PHE A 245 -23.21 -3.47 -6.34
C PHE A 245 -22.00 -4.31 -5.91
N GLY A 246 -22.24 -5.61 -5.81
CA GLY A 246 -21.21 -6.62 -5.60
C GLY A 246 -20.45 -6.48 -4.27
N GLY A 247 -19.16 -6.83 -4.31
CA GLY A 247 -18.30 -7.03 -3.14
C GLY A 247 -18.12 -8.52 -2.83
N GLN A 248 -17.56 -8.83 -1.66
CA GLN A 248 -17.46 -10.20 -1.14
C GLN A 248 -17.69 -10.23 0.37
N ASP A 249 -18.05 -11.40 0.90
CA ASP A 249 -18.34 -11.64 2.32
C ASP A 249 -17.29 -12.52 3.02
N LEU A 250 -16.07 -12.56 2.48
CA LEU A 250 -14.95 -13.50 2.78
C LEU A 250 -15.11 -14.91 2.22
N ASN A 251 -16.32 -15.31 1.81
CA ASN A 251 -16.59 -16.68 1.37
C ASN A 251 -16.98 -16.74 -0.10
N SER A 252 -17.70 -15.73 -0.57
CA SER A 252 -18.21 -15.65 -1.93
C SER A 252 -18.23 -14.22 -2.46
N ALA A 253 -18.08 -14.08 -3.77
CA ALA A 253 -18.35 -12.84 -4.46
C ALA A 253 -19.87 -12.60 -4.52
N LEU A 254 -20.28 -11.36 -4.26
CA LEU A 254 -21.67 -10.92 -4.29
C LEU A 254 -22.00 -10.32 -5.67
N GLY A 255 -23.25 -10.48 -6.10
CA GLY A 255 -23.77 -9.93 -7.37
C GLY A 255 -25.11 -9.24 -7.21
N ASP A 256 -25.51 -8.91 -5.98
CA ASP A 256 -26.74 -8.20 -5.69
C ASP A 256 -26.58 -6.69 -5.90
N LEU A 257 -27.64 -6.06 -6.40
CA LEU A 257 -27.81 -4.61 -6.42
C LEU A 257 -28.64 -4.20 -5.21
N VAL A 258 -28.08 -3.35 -4.36
CA VAL A 258 -28.76 -2.81 -3.18
C VAL A 258 -28.79 -1.29 -3.24
N LEU A 259 -29.96 -0.74 -2.92
CA LEU A 259 -30.25 0.68 -3.01
C LEU A 259 -30.64 1.18 -1.62
N TYR A 260 -30.00 2.25 -1.15
CA TYR A 260 -30.45 2.93 0.05
C TYR A 260 -31.36 4.09 -0.32
N ASN A 261 -32.60 4.04 0.18
CA ASN A 261 -33.59 5.08 0.00
C ASN A 261 -33.55 6.04 1.20
N PHE A 262 -33.00 7.23 0.99
CA PHE A 262 -32.85 8.24 2.04
C PHE A 262 -34.19 8.82 2.53
N SER A 263 -35.26 8.74 1.74
CA SER A 263 -36.60 9.18 2.16
C SER A 263 -37.29 8.15 3.05
N ALA A 264 -37.07 6.86 2.78
CA ALA A 264 -37.62 5.75 3.56
C ALA A 264 -36.73 5.35 4.76
N ASN A 265 -35.46 5.75 4.75
CA ASN A 265 -34.42 5.38 5.72
C ASN A 265 -34.17 3.86 5.74
N THR A 266 -34.26 3.20 4.59
CA THR A 266 -34.20 1.73 4.45
C THR A 266 -33.38 1.30 3.24
N TRP A 267 -32.78 0.11 3.33
CA TRP A 267 -32.20 -0.59 2.19
C TRP A 267 -33.25 -1.40 1.43
N GLU A 268 -33.08 -1.49 0.11
CA GLU A 268 -33.88 -2.31 -0.79
C GLU A 268 -32.95 -3.14 -1.69
N ARG A 269 -33.26 -4.43 -1.87
CA ARG A 269 -32.55 -5.30 -2.82
C ARG A 269 -33.35 -5.41 -4.11
N TRP A 270 -32.68 -5.25 -5.24
CA TRP A 270 -33.29 -5.33 -6.56
C TRP A 270 -32.67 -6.49 -7.35
N ASP A 271 -33.46 -7.54 -7.56
CA ASP A 271 -33.07 -8.73 -8.32
C ASP A 271 -33.48 -8.54 -9.79
N LEU A 272 -32.53 -8.09 -10.62
CA LEU A 272 -32.75 -7.76 -12.02
C LEU A 272 -32.14 -8.82 -12.94
N SER A 273 -32.73 -9.00 -14.12
CA SER A 273 -32.18 -9.88 -15.16
C SER A 273 -32.40 -9.26 -16.54
N PRO A 274 -31.36 -9.17 -17.40
CA PRO A 274 -29.96 -9.54 -17.16
C PRO A 274 -29.28 -8.63 -16.12
N ALA A 275 -28.18 -9.11 -15.53
CA ALA A 275 -27.36 -8.35 -14.58
C ALA A 275 -25.86 -8.74 -14.71
N PRO A 276 -24.93 -7.89 -14.26
CA PRO A 276 -23.52 -8.22 -14.22
C PRO A 276 -23.25 -9.44 -13.33
N ALA A 277 -22.24 -10.24 -13.68
CA ALA A 277 -21.79 -11.35 -12.83
C ALA A 277 -21.29 -10.85 -11.45
N ALA A 278 -21.44 -11.70 -10.43
CA ALA A 278 -20.95 -11.45 -9.08
C ALA A 278 -19.44 -11.17 -9.06
N ARG A 279 -19.03 -10.10 -8.37
CA ARG A 279 -17.66 -9.56 -8.45
C ARG A 279 -17.30 -8.64 -7.30
N HIS A 280 -16.00 -8.47 -7.06
CA HIS A 280 -15.45 -7.51 -6.11
C HIS A 280 -14.24 -6.77 -6.69
N SER A 281 -13.73 -5.79 -5.94
CA SER A 281 -12.56 -4.98 -6.30
C SER A 281 -12.70 -4.29 -7.68
N HIS A 282 -13.94 -3.96 -8.05
CA HIS A 282 -14.30 -3.20 -9.24
C HIS A 282 -14.52 -1.72 -8.89
N VAL A 283 -14.76 -0.89 -9.89
CA VAL A 283 -15.08 0.54 -9.70
C VAL A 283 -16.50 0.82 -10.16
N ALA A 284 -17.10 1.85 -9.56
CA ALA A 284 -18.36 2.40 -10.02
C ALA A 284 -18.36 3.93 -9.93
N VAL A 285 -19.03 4.58 -10.87
CA VAL A 285 -19.22 6.03 -10.91
C VAL A 285 -20.68 6.38 -11.20
N ALA A 286 -21.15 7.53 -10.73
CA ALA A 286 -22.44 8.07 -11.14
C ALA A 286 -22.31 8.79 -12.49
N TRP A 287 -23.21 8.52 -13.42
CA TRP A 287 -23.29 9.19 -14.72
C TRP A 287 -24.74 9.34 -15.16
N ALA A 288 -25.19 10.58 -15.41
CA ALA A 288 -26.54 10.88 -15.88
C ALA A 288 -27.70 10.26 -15.06
N GLY A 289 -27.53 10.11 -13.74
CA GLY A 289 -28.52 9.47 -12.86
C GLY A 289 -28.47 7.93 -12.85
N SER A 290 -27.52 7.34 -13.58
CA SER A 290 -27.24 5.91 -13.64
C SER A 290 -25.94 5.57 -12.90
N LEU A 291 -25.79 4.30 -12.52
CA LEU A 291 -24.55 3.74 -11.98
C LEU A 291 -23.78 3.06 -13.11
N VAL A 292 -22.54 3.48 -13.39
CA VAL A 292 -21.66 2.82 -14.35
C VAL A 292 -20.63 1.98 -13.58
N LEU A 293 -20.52 0.71 -13.93
CA LEU A 293 -19.63 -0.27 -13.31
C LEU A 293 -18.59 -0.76 -14.33
N MET A 294 -17.35 -0.96 -13.88
CA MET A 294 -16.28 -1.46 -14.74
C MET A 294 -15.34 -2.41 -13.99
N GLY A 295 -15.00 -3.51 -14.67
CA GLY A 295 -13.97 -4.46 -14.28
C GLY A 295 -14.26 -5.24 -12.99
N GLY A 296 -13.20 -5.63 -12.29
CA GLY A 296 -13.24 -6.43 -11.06
C GLY A 296 -12.79 -7.88 -11.23
N GLU A 297 -12.77 -8.58 -10.11
CA GLU A 297 -12.55 -10.02 -10.01
C GLU A 297 -13.88 -10.74 -9.84
N LEU A 298 -14.16 -11.71 -10.71
CA LEU A 298 -15.37 -12.51 -10.71
C LEU A 298 -15.27 -13.67 -9.70
N ALA A 299 -16.40 -14.32 -9.43
CA ALA A 299 -16.47 -15.45 -8.50
C ALA A 299 -15.55 -16.64 -8.84
N ASP A 300 -15.14 -16.78 -10.11
CA ASP A 300 -14.21 -17.81 -10.57
C ASP A 300 -12.72 -17.40 -10.49
N GLY A 301 -12.43 -16.19 -9.97
CA GLY A 301 -11.09 -15.61 -9.88
C GLY A 301 -10.58 -14.98 -11.19
N SER A 302 -11.38 -14.96 -12.25
CA SER A 302 -11.02 -14.25 -13.48
C SER A 302 -11.25 -12.74 -13.35
N LEU A 303 -10.38 -11.95 -13.97
CA LEU A 303 -10.52 -10.50 -14.04
C LEU A 303 -11.21 -10.09 -15.35
N THR A 304 -12.12 -9.14 -15.25
CA THR A 304 -12.90 -8.64 -16.40
C THR A 304 -12.63 -7.15 -16.69
N SER A 305 -13.01 -6.71 -17.89
CA SER A 305 -12.96 -5.32 -18.35
C SER A 305 -14.28 -4.87 -19.02
N ASP A 306 -15.36 -5.62 -18.78
CA ASP A 306 -16.72 -5.24 -19.18
C ASP A 306 -17.18 -3.95 -18.49
N VAL A 307 -18.08 -3.23 -19.17
CA VAL A 307 -18.70 -1.99 -18.69
C VAL A 307 -20.20 -2.14 -18.71
N TRP A 308 -20.82 -1.94 -17.54
CA TRP A 308 -22.26 -2.03 -17.34
C TRP A 308 -22.82 -0.69 -16.86
N ALA A 309 -24.04 -0.37 -17.24
CA ALA A 309 -24.79 0.76 -16.70
C ALA A 309 -26.12 0.28 -16.10
N PHE A 310 -26.41 0.71 -14.87
CA PHE A 310 -27.70 0.52 -14.23
C PHE A 310 -28.49 1.83 -14.24
N SER A 311 -29.69 1.79 -14.82
CA SER A 311 -30.65 2.87 -14.75
C SER A 311 -31.79 2.50 -13.80
N PRO A 312 -32.04 3.29 -12.73
CA PRO A 312 -33.13 3.05 -11.79
C PRO A 312 -34.53 3.41 -12.33
N LEU A 313 -34.63 4.02 -13.51
CA LEU A 313 -35.92 4.44 -14.10
C LEU A 313 -36.75 3.24 -14.56
N GLY A 314 -38.08 3.35 -14.47
CA GLY A 314 -39.01 2.34 -15.02
C GLY A 314 -38.98 0.98 -14.32
N GLY A 315 -38.55 0.91 -13.07
CA GLY A 315 -38.41 -0.35 -12.32
C GLY A 315 -37.01 -0.96 -12.35
N GLY A 316 -36.03 -0.29 -12.97
CA GLY A 316 -34.63 -0.69 -12.95
C GLY A 316 -34.25 -1.63 -14.10
N HIS A 317 -33.15 -1.31 -14.78
CA HIS A 317 -32.55 -2.24 -15.75
C HIS A 317 -31.04 -2.05 -15.85
N TRP A 318 -30.35 -3.13 -16.20
CA TRP A 318 -28.93 -3.12 -16.55
C TRP A 318 -28.75 -3.14 -18.07
N GLU A 319 -27.77 -2.39 -18.55
CA GLU A 319 -27.33 -2.35 -19.93
C GLU A 319 -25.83 -2.68 -20.01
N LEU A 320 -25.45 -3.62 -20.86
CA LEU A 320 -24.05 -3.90 -21.16
C LEU A 320 -23.55 -2.88 -22.20
N LEU A 321 -22.76 -1.91 -21.77
CA LEU A 321 -22.21 -0.87 -22.64
C LEU A 321 -21.01 -1.36 -23.46
N ALA A 322 -20.19 -2.23 -22.86
CA ALA A 322 -19.07 -2.86 -23.55
C ALA A 322 -18.77 -4.25 -22.97
N PRO A 323 -18.66 -5.30 -23.81
CA PRO A 323 -18.19 -6.61 -23.36
C PRO A 323 -16.70 -6.56 -22.94
N PRO A 324 -16.18 -7.61 -22.26
CA PRO A 324 -14.76 -7.69 -21.93
C PRO A 324 -13.90 -7.45 -23.17
N ALA A 325 -12.94 -6.54 -23.08
CA ALA A 325 -12.20 -6.05 -24.22
C ALA A 325 -11.42 -7.19 -24.92
N SER A 326 -11.80 -7.49 -26.17
CA SER A 326 -11.06 -8.42 -27.05
C SER A 326 -10.06 -7.70 -27.96
N SER A 327 -10.06 -6.35 -27.97
CA SER A 327 -9.20 -5.50 -28.81
C SER A 327 -8.07 -4.86 -28.00
N SER A 328 -6.96 -4.53 -28.67
CA SER A 328 -5.77 -3.88 -28.06
C SER A 328 -6.01 -2.47 -27.54
N SER A 329 -7.16 -1.85 -27.84
CA SER A 329 -7.49 -0.47 -27.44
C SER A 329 -8.09 -0.36 -26.04
N GLY A 330 -8.62 -1.45 -25.48
CA GLY A 330 -9.23 -1.48 -24.14
C GLY A 330 -8.25 -1.92 -23.05
N PRO A 331 -8.59 -1.68 -21.77
CA PRO A 331 -7.81 -2.20 -20.67
C PRO A 331 -7.91 -3.74 -20.61
N PRO A 332 -6.85 -4.42 -20.11
CA PRO A 332 -6.98 -5.82 -19.71
C PRO A 332 -7.99 -5.97 -18.57
N GLY A 333 -8.28 -7.21 -18.16
CA GLY A 333 -9.02 -7.45 -16.91
C GLY A 333 -8.26 -6.85 -15.72
N LEU A 334 -8.93 -6.03 -14.91
CA LEU A 334 -8.31 -5.28 -13.81
C LEU A 334 -9.13 -5.38 -12.51
N ALA A 335 -8.43 -5.54 -11.38
CA ALA A 335 -8.99 -5.45 -10.03
C ALA A 335 -8.20 -4.47 -9.16
N GLY A 336 -8.88 -3.72 -8.31
CA GLY A 336 -8.27 -2.68 -7.45
C GLY A 336 -7.72 -1.48 -8.23
N HIS A 337 -8.21 -1.26 -9.45
CA HIS A 337 -7.93 -0.07 -10.24
C HIS A 337 -8.76 1.12 -9.74
N ALA A 338 -8.41 2.33 -10.18
CA ALA A 338 -9.18 3.53 -9.88
C ALA A 338 -9.82 4.11 -11.15
N ALA A 339 -10.96 4.77 -10.98
CA ALA A 339 -11.66 5.43 -12.07
C ALA A 339 -12.21 6.80 -11.67
N ALA A 340 -12.32 7.69 -12.65
CA ALA A 340 -12.91 9.02 -12.47
C ALA A 340 -13.62 9.47 -13.75
N LEU A 341 -14.75 10.15 -13.59
CA LEU A 341 -15.50 10.76 -14.69
C LEU A 341 -14.95 12.15 -15.00
N VAL A 342 -14.69 12.41 -16.29
CA VAL A 342 -14.18 13.68 -16.80
C VAL A 342 -15.19 14.25 -17.80
N ASP A 343 -15.61 15.49 -17.56
CA ASP A 343 -16.54 16.26 -18.40
C ASP A 343 -17.87 15.54 -18.70
N ASP A 344 -18.30 14.64 -17.81
CA ASP A 344 -19.50 13.81 -17.94
C ASP A 344 -19.56 12.93 -19.21
N ILE A 345 -18.43 12.75 -19.88
CA ILE A 345 -18.32 12.05 -21.18
C ILE A 345 -17.28 10.92 -21.12
N TRP A 346 -16.18 11.10 -20.38
CA TRP A 346 -15.07 10.17 -20.39
C TRP A 346 -14.87 9.51 -19.02
N LEU A 347 -14.99 8.19 -18.98
CA LEU A 347 -14.58 7.39 -17.83
C LEU A 347 -13.09 7.06 -17.97
N TYR A 348 -12.23 7.72 -17.19
CA TYR A 348 -10.81 7.40 -17.12
C TYR A 348 -10.56 6.27 -16.13
N VAL A 349 -9.69 5.32 -16.50
CA VAL A 349 -9.30 4.16 -15.68
C VAL A 349 -7.78 4.05 -15.64
N SER A 350 -7.23 3.91 -14.42
CA SER A 350 -5.79 3.85 -14.17
C SER A 350 -5.43 2.71 -13.22
N GLY A 351 -4.31 2.06 -13.53
CA GLY A 351 -3.68 1.03 -12.70
C GLY A 351 -4.53 -0.22 -12.45
N GLY A 352 -4.32 -0.85 -11.28
CA GLY A 352 -4.94 -2.12 -10.89
C GLY A 352 -4.06 -3.34 -11.15
N ARG A 353 -4.41 -4.45 -10.49
CA ARG A 353 -3.79 -5.76 -10.67
C ARG A 353 -4.40 -6.45 -11.90
N THR A 354 -3.54 -7.04 -12.72
CA THR A 354 -3.91 -7.84 -13.90
C THR A 354 -4.08 -9.33 -13.55
N GLN A 355 -4.58 -10.14 -14.49
CA GLN A 355 -4.74 -11.60 -14.32
C GLN A 355 -3.42 -12.31 -13.93
N HIS A 356 -2.29 -11.72 -14.28
CA HIS A 356 -0.95 -12.24 -14.03
C HIS A 356 -0.27 -11.62 -12.80
N ASP A 357 -1.04 -10.95 -11.94
CA ASP A 357 -0.59 -10.28 -10.72
C ASP A 357 0.34 -9.06 -10.92
N LEU A 358 0.64 -8.68 -12.16
CA LEU A 358 1.36 -7.45 -12.47
C LEU A 358 0.46 -6.22 -12.26
N PHE A 359 1.05 -5.11 -11.80
CA PHE A 359 0.33 -3.86 -11.61
C PHE A 359 0.42 -3.03 -12.90
N SER A 360 -0.73 -2.68 -13.45
CA SER A 360 -0.82 -1.87 -14.66
C SER A 360 -0.32 -0.44 -14.39
N SER A 361 0.40 0.13 -15.35
CA SER A 361 0.68 1.57 -15.47
C SER A 361 -0.11 2.21 -16.62
N GLY A 362 -0.98 1.45 -17.28
CA GLY A 362 -1.78 1.94 -18.40
C GLY A 362 -2.87 2.91 -17.93
N LEU A 363 -3.09 3.94 -18.76
CA LEU A 363 -4.22 4.86 -18.63
C LEU A 363 -5.15 4.66 -19.83
N PHE A 364 -6.42 4.41 -19.54
CA PHE A 364 -7.45 4.16 -20.55
C PHE A 364 -8.62 5.10 -20.33
N ARG A 365 -9.37 5.40 -21.38
CA ARG A 365 -10.64 6.12 -21.26
C ARG A 365 -11.73 5.47 -22.10
N PHE A 366 -12.93 5.43 -21.55
CA PHE A 366 -14.12 4.95 -22.22
C PHE A 366 -15.07 6.11 -22.49
N ARG A 367 -15.54 6.24 -23.74
CA ARG A 367 -16.54 7.24 -24.08
C ARG A 367 -17.91 6.76 -23.64
N LEU A 368 -18.55 7.51 -22.75
CA LEU A 368 -19.94 7.30 -22.34
C LEU A 368 -20.85 8.03 -23.33
N ASP A 369 -21.60 7.27 -24.11
CA ASP A 369 -22.58 7.78 -25.08
C ASP A 369 -23.85 6.95 -24.98
N SER A 370 -24.98 7.61 -24.76
CA SER A 370 -26.29 6.97 -24.65
C SER A 370 -26.91 6.60 -26.01
N THR A 371 -26.29 7.00 -27.14
CA THR A 371 -26.89 6.89 -28.48
C THR A 371 -26.17 5.94 -29.44
N SER A 372 -24.86 5.74 -29.30
CA SER A 372 -24.04 5.04 -30.30
C SER A 372 -23.27 3.81 -29.79
N GLY A 373 -23.44 3.43 -28.52
CA GLY A 373 -22.55 2.49 -27.86
C GLY A 373 -21.19 3.14 -27.54
N GLY A 374 -20.63 2.80 -26.38
CA GLY A 374 -19.35 3.37 -25.94
C GLY A 374 -18.15 2.65 -26.57
N TYR A 375 -16.98 3.28 -26.51
CA TYR A 375 -15.74 2.69 -27.02
C TYR A 375 -14.52 3.09 -26.19
N TRP A 376 -13.49 2.24 -26.25
CA TRP A 376 -12.23 2.42 -25.50
C TRP A 376 -11.16 3.12 -26.33
N GLU A 377 -10.38 3.95 -25.65
CA GLU A 377 -9.13 4.53 -26.14
C GLU A 377 -8.03 4.36 -25.08
N GLN A 378 -6.86 3.87 -25.50
CA GLN A 378 -5.65 3.95 -24.69
C GLN A 378 -5.12 5.38 -24.73
N VAL A 379 -4.83 5.95 -23.56
CA VAL A 379 -4.29 7.30 -23.43
C VAL A 379 -2.77 7.21 -23.44
N ILE A 380 -2.17 7.66 -24.54
CA ILE A 380 -0.70 7.77 -24.67
C ILE A 380 -0.26 9.10 -24.05
N PRO A 381 0.54 9.11 -22.97
CA PRO A 381 1.03 10.34 -22.39
C PRO A 381 1.95 11.09 -23.35
N ALA A 382 1.75 12.40 -23.48
CA ALA A 382 2.66 13.30 -24.18
C ALA A 382 3.96 13.51 -23.40
N GLY A 383 3.97 13.21 -22.09
CA GLY A 383 5.15 13.30 -21.24
C GLY A 383 4.85 12.89 -19.79
N GLY A 384 5.90 12.75 -18.99
CA GLY A 384 5.79 12.24 -17.62
C GLY A 384 5.61 10.73 -17.53
N ARG A 385 5.50 10.20 -16.31
CA ARG A 385 5.45 8.76 -16.06
C ARG A 385 4.17 8.36 -15.32
N PRO A 386 3.35 7.45 -15.87
CA PRO A 386 2.18 6.94 -15.16
C PRO A 386 2.58 6.00 -14.00
N PRO A 387 1.90 6.06 -12.85
CA PRO A 387 2.21 5.18 -11.73
C PRO A 387 1.67 3.76 -11.96
N ALA A 388 2.52 2.74 -11.78
CA ALA A 388 2.09 1.34 -11.65
C ALA A 388 1.59 1.09 -10.22
N ALA A 389 0.28 1.12 -10.00
CA ALA A 389 -0.29 1.04 -8.66
C ALA A 389 -1.65 0.31 -8.62
N THR A 390 -1.99 -0.26 -7.47
CA THR A 390 -3.29 -0.88 -7.18
C THR A 390 -3.78 -0.50 -5.78
N GLY A 391 -5.10 -0.44 -5.58
CA GLY A 391 -5.71 0.07 -4.34
C GLY A 391 -5.44 1.57 -4.11
N HIS A 392 -5.16 2.33 -5.16
CA HIS A 392 -5.06 3.79 -5.09
C HIS A 392 -6.44 4.42 -5.33
N SER A 393 -6.56 5.71 -5.02
CA SER A 393 -7.76 6.49 -5.35
C SER A 393 -7.47 7.46 -6.50
N MET A 394 -8.49 7.81 -7.27
CA MET A 394 -8.39 8.77 -8.35
C MET A 394 -9.59 9.71 -8.34
N VAL A 395 -9.34 11.02 -8.41
CA VAL A 395 -10.39 12.04 -8.51
C VAL A 395 -10.08 13.04 -9.62
N PHE A 396 -11.12 13.63 -10.21
CA PHE A 396 -10.97 14.69 -11.21
C PHE A 396 -11.18 16.06 -10.59
N HIS A 397 -10.24 16.98 -10.80
CA HIS A 397 -10.35 18.38 -10.41
C HIS A 397 -10.48 19.26 -11.64
N ALA A 398 -11.70 19.73 -11.90
CA ALA A 398 -12.05 20.50 -13.09
C ALA A 398 -11.25 21.82 -13.25
N PRO A 399 -11.06 22.65 -12.20
CA PRO A 399 -10.30 23.90 -12.31
C PRO A 399 -8.85 23.75 -12.76
N SER A 400 -8.18 22.65 -12.37
CA SER A 400 -6.81 22.35 -12.80
C SER A 400 -6.74 21.39 -13.99
N ARG A 401 -7.89 20.95 -14.53
CA ARG A 401 -7.98 19.96 -15.61
C ARG A 401 -7.13 18.71 -15.34
N ALA A 402 -7.13 18.25 -14.09
CA ALA A 402 -6.21 17.23 -13.62
C ALA A 402 -6.94 16.03 -13.00
N LEU A 403 -6.49 14.83 -13.33
CA LEU A 403 -6.73 13.65 -12.50
C LEU A 403 -5.68 13.63 -11.39
N LEU A 404 -6.12 13.51 -10.14
CA LEU A 404 -5.26 13.30 -8.97
C LEU A 404 -5.28 11.83 -8.62
N VAL A 405 -4.11 11.18 -8.61
CA VAL A 405 -3.93 9.79 -8.19
C VAL A 405 -3.18 9.79 -6.87
N HIS A 406 -3.75 9.19 -5.83
CA HIS A 406 -3.19 9.21 -4.48
C HIS A 406 -3.02 7.80 -3.89
N GLY A 407 -1.86 7.56 -3.29
CA GLY A 407 -1.53 6.35 -2.54
C GLY A 407 -1.49 5.06 -3.36
N GLY A 408 -1.82 3.94 -2.71
CA GLY A 408 -1.85 2.59 -3.28
C GLY A 408 -0.60 1.75 -3.00
N HIS A 409 -0.64 0.49 -3.44
CA HIS A 409 0.51 -0.41 -3.46
C HIS A 409 1.31 -0.25 -4.74
N ARG A 410 2.63 -0.19 -4.62
CA ARG A 410 3.59 -0.15 -5.73
C ARG A 410 4.70 -1.17 -5.54
N PRO A 411 5.16 -1.85 -6.61
CA PRO A 411 6.25 -2.79 -6.49
C PRO A 411 7.57 -2.04 -6.24
N SER A 412 8.23 -2.37 -5.12
CA SER A 412 9.54 -1.81 -4.75
C SER A 412 10.69 -2.67 -5.27
N THR A 413 10.48 -3.98 -5.34
CA THR A 413 11.35 -4.96 -6.01
C THR A 413 10.47 -5.92 -6.83
N ALA A 414 11.08 -6.89 -7.51
CA ALA A 414 10.31 -7.95 -8.17
C ALA A 414 9.66 -8.95 -7.17
N ARG A 415 10.07 -8.92 -5.89
CA ARG A 415 9.50 -9.76 -4.83
C ARG A 415 8.57 -8.99 -3.90
N PHE A 416 8.79 -7.70 -3.66
CA PHE A 416 8.07 -6.93 -2.65
C PHE A 416 7.35 -5.72 -3.22
N SER A 417 6.23 -5.35 -2.59
CA SER A 417 5.53 -4.08 -2.80
C SER A 417 5.47 -3.27 -1.52
N VAL A 418 5.33 -1.95 -1.68
CA VAL A 418 5.20 -0.98 -0.59
C VAL A 418 3.94 -0.16 -0.79
N ARG A 419 3.35 0.29 0.31
CA ARG A 419 2.34 1.36 0.26
C ARG A 419 3.06 2.69 0.01
N VAL A 420 2.40 3.63 -0.65
CA VAL A 420 2.93 4.99 -0.85
C VAL A 420 1.95 6.06 -0.38
N ASN A 421 2.45 7.27 -0.16
CA ASN A 421 1.68 8.48 0.14
C ASN A 421 1.84 9.58 -0.94
N SER A 422 2.47 9.25 -2.07
CA SER A 422 2.68 10.19 -3.16
C SER A 422 1.37 10.55 -3.86
N THR A 423 1.37 11.72 -4.49
CA THR A 423 0.26 12.20 -5.30
C THR A 423 0.75 12.57 -6.69
N GLU A 424 0.22 11.89 -7.70
CA GLU A 424 0.49 12.13 -9.11
C GLU A 424 -0.66 12.89 -9.75
N LEU A 425 -0.33 13.78 -10.68
CA LEU A 425 -1.27 14.54 -11.47
C LEU A 425 -1.16 14.15 -12.94
N PHE A 426 -2.30 13.94 -13.59
CA PHE A 426 -2.40 13.83 -15.03
C PHE A 426 -3.25 14.96 -15.60
N HIS A 427 -2.65 15.83 -16.42
CA HIS A 427 -3.39 16.88 -17.11
C HIS A 427 -4.15 16.28 -18.31
N VAL A 428 -5.49 16.31 -18.29
CA VAL A 428 -6.32 15.58 -19.27
C VAL A 428 -6.25 16.15 -20.70
N ASP A 429 -6.09 17.47 -20.85
CA ASP A 429 -6.03 18.10 -22.17
C ASP A 429 -4.62 18.02 -22.79
N ARG A 430 -3.57 18.18 -21.98
CA ARG A 430 -2.16 18.14 -22.40
C ARG A 430 -1.54 16.75 -22.35
N CYS A 431 -2.25 15.77 -21.80
CA CYS A 431 -1.83 14.39 -21.64
C CYS A 431 -0.47 14.21 -20.94
N MET A 432 -0.18 14.97 -19.89
CA MET A 432 1.11 14.89 -19.20
C MET A 432 0.94 14.47 -17.74
N TRP A 433 1.79 13.54 -17.31
CA TRP A 433 1.97 13.17 -15.90
C TRP A 433 3.01 14.04 -15.19
N THR A 434 2.76 14.35 -13.92
CA THR A 434 3.76 14.92 -13.00
C THR A 434 3.52 14.40 -11.59
N THR A 435 4.54 14.44 -10.75
CA THR A 435 4.44 14.07 -9.33
C THR A 435 4.60 15.33 -8.50
N LEU A 436 3.68 15.54 -7.55
CA LEU A 436 3.77 16.70 -6.66
C LEU A 436 5.00 16.58 -5.75
N LYS A 437 5.83 17.61 -5.70
CA LYS A 437 6.90 17.71 -4.69
C LYS A 437 6.26 17.79 -3.31
N GLY A 438 6.52 16.82 -2.44
CA GLY A 438 6.07 16.87 -1.06
C GLY A 438 6.74 18.05 -0.33
N ARG A 439 5.95 19.08 0.03
CA ARG A 439 6.31 20.00 1.11
C ARG A 439 5.52 19.55 2.33
N ASP A 440 6.26 19.23 3.39
CA ASP A 440 5.74 19.02 4.74
C ASP A 440 5.00 17.69 4.97
N GLY A 441 5.79 16.62 5.16
CA GLY A 441 5.33 15.29 5.60
C GLY A 441 4.77 15.24 7.03
N LEU A 442 4.28 16.36 7.59
CA LEU A 442 3.75 16.44 8.95
C LEU A 442 2.21 16.54 9.03
N GLN A 443 1.51 16.90 7.95
CA GLN A 443 0.05 17.13 7.97
C GLN A 443 -0.77 16.20 7.05
N GLY A 444 -0.12 15.45 6.16
CA GLY A 444 -0.80 14.52 5.24
C GLY A 444 -0.92 13.09 5.78
N PRO A 445 -1.74 12.25 5.15
CA PRO A 445 -1.84 10.84 5.49
C PRO A 445 -0.52 10.09 5.25
N ARG A 446 -0.25 9.11 6.12
CA ARG A 446 0.79 8.09 5.89
C ARG A 446 0.45 7.18 4.71
N GLU A 447 1.45 6.41 4.29
CA GLU A 447 1.37 5.44 3.21
C GLU A 447 0.20 4.48 3.40
N ARG A 448 -0.64 4.33 2.37
CA ARG A 448 -1.89 3.59 2.47
C ARG A 448 -2.37 3.03 1.13
N ALA A 449 -3.22 2.02 1.18
CA ALA A 449 -3.93 1.47 0.04
C ALA A 449 -5.39 1.14 0.37
N PHE A 450 -6.22 0.88 -0.63
CA PHE A 450 -7.65 0.54 -0.51
C PHE A 450 -8.47 1.56 0.30
N HIS A 451 -8.02 2.82 0.28
CA HIS A 451 -8.73 3.97 0.85
C HIS A 451 -9.64 4.57 -0.23
N THR A 452 -10.53 5.48 0.20
CA THR A 452 -11.34 6.26 -0.74
C THR A 452 -10.89 7.71 -0.76
N ALA A 453 -11.06 8.35 -1.91
CA ALA A 453 -10.94 9.79 -2.06
C ALA A 453 -12.20 10.33 -2.74
N SER A 454 -12.71 11.47 -2.28
CA SER A 454 -13.88 12.13 -2.85
C SER A 454 -13.68 13.63 -2.88
N VAL A 455 -14.22 14.29 -3.89
CA VAL A 455 -14.16 15.75 -4.00
C VAL A 455 -15.41 16.34 -3.35
N LEU A 456 -15.21 17.17 -2.32
CA LEU A 456 -16.25 17.94 -1.65
C LEU A 456 -15.83 19.40 -1.63
N GLY A 457 -16.57 20.24 -2.38
CA GLY A 457 -16.18 21.64 -2.58
C GLY A 457 -14.79 21.75 -3.22
N ASN A 458 -13.88 22.46 -2.56
CA ASN A 458 -12.49 22.63 -3.00
C ASN A 458 -11.51 21.67 -2.29
N TYR A 459 -12.00 20.57 -1.72
CA TYR A 459 -11.19 19.61 -1.01
C TYR A 459 -11.32 18.22 -1.61
N MET A 460 -10.18 17.53 -1.70
CA MET A 460 -10.16 16.07 -1.77
C MET A 460 -10.14 15.55 -0.33
N VAL A 461 -11.14 14.75 0.01
CA VAL A 461 -11.28 14.12 1.32
C VAL A 461 -10.88 12.66 1.20
N VAL A 462 -9.88 12.25 1.98
CA VAL A 462 -9.37 10.86 2.02
C VAL A 462 -9.78 10.21 3.32
N TYR A 463 -10.39 9.02 3.25
CA TYR A 463 -10.83 8.28 4.43
C TYR A 463 -10.38 6.82 4.42
N GLY A 464 -9.97 6.36 5.60
CA GLY A 464 -9.58 4.98 5.85
C GLY A 464 -8.34 4.53 5.07
N GLY A 465 -8.24 3.22 4.87
CA GLY A 465 -7.13 2.59 4.15
C GLY A 465 -6.42 1.51 4.96
N ASN A 466 -5.86 0.55 4.22
CA ASN A 466 -4.90 -0.41 4.74
C ASN A 466 -3.56 0.30 4.95
N VAL A 467 -3.08 0.30 6.19
CA VAL A 467 -1.82 0.93 6.61
C VAL A 467 -0.92 -0.12 7.29
N HIS A 468 0.36 0.19 7.44
CA HIS A 468 1.31 -0.68 8.14
C HIS A 468 2.17 0.17 9.08
N THR A 469 1.75 0.29 10.34
CA THR A 469 2.44 1.12 11.34
C THR A 469 2.90 0.27 12.54
N HIS A 470 4.20 -0.01 12.60
CA HIS A 470 4.78 -0.81 13.69
C HIS A 470 5.00 -0.05 15.00
N TYR A 471 5.25 1.26 14.94
CA TYR A 471 5.66 2.01 16.13
C TYR A 471 4.47 2.23 17.07
N GLN A 472 4.45 1.50 18.20
CA GLN A 472 3.54 1.62 19.35
C GLN A 472 2.06 1.20 19.15
N GLU A 473 1.54 1.13 17.93
CA GLU A 473 0.10 0.91 17.70
C GLU A 473 -0.27 -0.33 16.87
N GLU A 474 0.63 -0.92 16.07
CA GLU A 474 0.37 -2.09 15.19
C GLU A 474 -0.98 -2.01 14.44
N LYS A 475 -1.15 -0.86 13.77
CA LYS A 475 -2.41 -0.46 13.16
C LYS A 475 -2.48 -0.93 11.71
N CYS A 476 -3.52 -1.69 11.37
CA CYS A 476 -3.85 -2.12 10.00
C CYS A 476 -4.98 -1.34 9.33
N TYR A 477 -5.87 -0.80 10.15
CA TYR A 477 -7.11 -0.22 9.69
C TYR A 477 -7.12 1.25 10.09
N GLU A 478 -6.97 2.14 9.11
CA GLU A 478 -7.03 3.57 9.37
C GLU A 478 -8.47 4.03 9.66
N ASP A 479 -8.63 4.85 10.69
CA ASP A 479 -9.88 5.49 11.09
C ASP A 479 -9.87 7.02 10.88
N GLY A 480 -8.71 7.58 10.51
CA GLY A 480 -8.54 8.99 10.22
C GLY A 480 -9.21 9.45 8.91
N ILE A 481 -9.65 10.71 8.92
CA ILE A 481 -10.12 11.48 7.76
C ILE A 481 -9.15 12.63 7.49
N PHE A 482 -8.77 12.81 6.24
CA PHE A 482 -7.74 13.75 5.82
C PHE A 482 -8.27 14.69 4.75
N PHE A 483 -7.91 15.97 4.84
CA PHE A 483 -8.39 17.02 3.96
C PHE A 483 -7.23 17.58 3.15
N TYR A 484 -7.33 17.49 1.83
CA TYR A 484 -6.38 18.09 0.89
C TYR A 484 -7.06 19.21 0.13
N HIS A 485 -6.60 20.44 0.34
CA HIS A 485 -7.17 21.60 -0.33
C HIS A 485 -6.70 21.66 -1.78
N LEU A 486 -7.63 21.53 -2.73
CA LEU A 486 -7.35 21.40 -4.17
C LEU A 486 -6.90 22.71 -4.81
N GLY A 487 -7.33 23.88 -4.31
CA GLY A 487 -6.87 25.17 -4.85
C GLY A 487 -5.43 25.51 -4.44
N CYS A 488 -5.10 25.26 -3.17
CA CYS A 488 -3.77 25.57 -2.61
C CYS A 488 -2.80 24.39 -2.69
N HIS A 489 -3.31 23.21 -3.03
CA HIS A 489 -2.59 21.96 -3.12
C HIS A 489 -1.83 21.58 -1.83
N GLN A 490 -2.47 21.74 -0.68
CA GLN A 490 -1.88 21.45 0.63
C GLN A 490 -2.78 20.59 1.50
N TRP A 491 -2.18 19.73 2.31
CA TRP A 491 -2.90 19.01 3.37
C TRP A 491 -3.26 19.98 4.49
N VAL A 492 -4.43 19.76 5.09
CA VAL A 492 -5.00 20.61 6.13
C VAL A 492 -5.44 19.73 7.29
N SER A 493 -5.11 20.15 8.51
CA SER A 493 -5.50 19.43 9.73
C SER A 493 -6.96 19.72 10.10
N GLY A 494 -7.82 18.72 9.96
CA GLY A 494 -9.22 18.84 10.37
C GLY A 494 -9.40 19.05 11.88
N ALA A 495 -8.50 18.48 12.71
CA ALA A 495 -8.55 18.64 14.16
C ALA A 495 -8.20 20.07 14.61
N GLU A 496 -7.24 20.71 13.93
CA GLU A 496 -6.84 22.08 14.25
C GLU A 496 -7.85 23.12 13.74
N LEU A 497 -8.54 22.84 12.64
CA LEU A 497 -9.54 23.75 12.05
C LEU A 497 -10.97 23.48 12.52
N ALA A 498 -11.17 22.54 13.45
CA ALA A 498 -12.47 22.23 14.02
C ALA A 498 -13.01 23.42 14.85
N PRO A 499 -14.31 23.74 14.80
CA PRO A 499 -14.90 24.82 15.58
C PRO A 499 -14.72 24.62 17.11
N PRO A 500 -14.49 25.70 17.88
CA PRO A 500 -14.41 25.60 19.33
C PRO A 500 -15.72 25.14 19.95
N GLY A 501 -15.66 24.18 20.89
CA GLY A 501 -16.84 23.61 21.54
C GLY A 501 -17.37 22.34 20.88
N THR A 502 -16.67 21.76 19.89
CA THR A 502 -16.81 20.32 19.58
C THR A 502 -16.33 19.52 20.79
N PRO A 503 -17.20 18.88 21.60
CA PRO A 503 -16.75 18.15 22.76
C PRO A 503 -15.85 16.99 22.34
N GLU A 504 -14.80 16.72 23.11
CA GLU A 504 -14.16 15.40 23.16
C GLU A 504 -15.18 14.38 23.70
N GLY A 505 -16.16 14.00 22.88
CA GLY A 505 -17.37 13.32 23.31
C GLY A 505 -18.08 12.67 22.12
N ARG A 506 -17.34 11.79 21.46
CA ARG A 506 -17.58 11.14 20.17
C ARG A 506 -18.97 10.49 20.03
N ALA A 507 -19.64 10.71 18.89
CA ALA A 507 -20.09 9.56 18.10
C ALA A 507 -18.81 8.92 17.56
N ALA A 508 -18.45 7.72 18.03
CA ALA A 508 -17.16 7.11 17.73
C ALA A 508 -16.87 7.16 16.22
N PRO A 509 -15.67 7.61 15.77
CA PRO A 509 -15.30 7.40 14.38
C PRO A 509 -15.51 5.92 14.05
N PRO A 510 -15.93 5.59 12.82
CA PRO A 510 -16.10 4.20 12.45
C PRO A 510 -14.77 3.51 12.75
N SER A 511 -14.82 2.35 13.40
CA SER A 511 -13.65 1.48 13.54
C SER A 511 -12.92 1.46 12.20
N GLY A 512 -11.60 1.69 12.24
CA GLY A 512 -10.80 1.86 11.03
C GLY A 512 -11.09 0.77 10.02
N ARG A 513 -11.10 1.15 8.73
CA ARG A 513 -11.52 0.24 7.65
C ARG A 513 -10.91 0.60 6.30
N TYR A 514 -10.92 -0.36 5.38
CA TYR A 514 -10.57 -0.17 3.98
C TYR A 514 -11.45 -1.02 3.05
N SER A 515 -11.31 -0.84 1.74
CA SER A 515 -12.15 -1.47 0.73
C SER A 515 -13.66 -1.24 0.95
N HIS A 516 -14.02 -0.03 1.41
CA HIS A 516 -15.39 0.43 1.59
C HIS A 516 -15.88 1.22 0.37
N VAL A 517 -17.20 1.35 0.23
CA VAL A 517 -17.80 2.29 -0.73
C VAL A 517 -17.82 3.67 -0.11
N ALA A 518 -17.44 4.70 -0.87
CA ALA A 518 -17.62 6.09 -0.49
C ALA A 518 -18.38 6.88 -1.56
N ALA A 519 -19.30 7.74 -1.13
CA ALA A 519 -20.07 8.60 -2.03
C ALA A 519 -20.41 9.94 -1.36
N VAL A 520 -20.66 10.97 -2.15
CA VAL A 520 -20.97 12.32 -1.64
C VAL A 520 -22.46 12.61 -1.78
N LEU A 521 -23.12 12.95 -0.67
CA LEU A 521 -24.51 13.39 -0.59
C LEU A 521 -24.56 14.90 -0.38
N GLY A 522 -25.25 15.63 -1.27
CA GLY A 522 -25.52 17.06 -1.12
C GLY A 522 -24.27 17.95 -1.07
N GLY A 523 -23.09 17.45 -1.47
CA GLY A 523 -21.82 18.16 -1.44
C GLY A 523 -21.19 18.34 -0.04
N SER A 524 -21.90 17.98 1.03
CA SER A 524 -21.54 18.25 2.43
C SER A 524 -21.45 17.00 3.31
N VAL A 525 -21.93 15.85 2.82
CA VAL A 525 -21.94 14.60 3.58
C VAL A 525 -21.18 13.53 2.80
N LEU A 526 -20.15 12.97 3.42
CA LEU A 526 -19.45 11.78 2.93
C LEU A 526 -20.13 10.53 3.50
N LEU A 527 -20.70 9.70 2.62
CA LEU A 527 -21.28 8.42 2.96
C LEU A 527 -20.22 7.33 2.86
N VAL A 528 -20.21 6.40 3.81
CA VAL A 528 -19.32 5.23 3.82
C VAL A 528 -20.14 3.97 4.08
N ALA A 529 -20.15 3.03 3.12
CA ALA A 529 -20.87 1.77 3.23
C ALA A 529 -19.93 0.57 3.20
N GLY A 530 -20.13 -0.35 4.15
CA GLY A 530 -19.35 -1.58 4.26
C GLY A 530 -17.86 -1.37 4.48
N GLY A 531 -17.04 -2.30 3.97
CA GLY A 531 -15.59 -2.32 4.13
C GLY A 531 -15.09 -3.33 5.15
N TYR A 532 -13.78 -3.38 5.32
CA TYR A 532 -13.08 -4.43 6.06
C TYR A 532 -12.33 -3.90 7.27
N SER A 533 -12.49 -4.57 8.41
CA SER A 533 -11.73 -4.33 9.64
C SER A 533 -11.51 -5.64 10.39
N GLY A 534 -10.90 -6.61 9.69
CA GLY A 534 -10.79 -8.01 10.14
C GLY A 534 -12.05 -8.85 9.87
N ARG A 535 -13.18 -8.19 9.61
CA ARG A 535 -14.43 -8.77 9.13
C ARG A 535 -15.14 -7.81 8.15
N PRO A 536 -15.98 -8.32 7.24
CA PRO A 536 -16.86 -7.49 6.44
C PRO A 536 -17.80 -6.65 7.32
N ARG A 537 -18.10 -5.44 6.87
CA ARG A 537 -19.02 -4.51 7.54
C ARG A 537 -20.30 -4.39 6.74
N GLY A 538 -21.44 -4.29 7.44
CA GLY A 538 -22.79 -4.13 6.90
C GLY A 538 -23.48 -2.88 7.45
N ASP A 539 -22.72 -1.80 7.62
CA ASP A 539 -23.17 -0.50 8.11
C ASP A 539 -23.05 0.58 7.02
N LEU A 540 -23.86 1.61 7.17
CA LEU A 540 -23.81 2.87 6.44
C LEU A 540 -23.55 4.00 7.44
N MET A 541 -22.41 4.64 7.30
CA MET A 541 -21.99 5.78 8.11
C MET A 541 -22.00 7.05 7.27
N ALA A 542 -22.27 8.19 7.89
CA ALA A 542 -22.19 9.50 7.26
C ALA A 542 -21.25 10.40 8.04
N TYR A 543 -20.32 11.06 7.37
CA TYR A 543 -19.52 12.14 7.94
C TYR A 543 -19.95 13.46 7.33
N LYS A 544 -20.47 14.36 8.16
CA LYS A 544 -20.79 15.71 7.73
C LYS A 544 -19.54 16.56 7.80
N VAL A 545 -19.09 17.09 6.66
CA VAL A 545 -17.81 17.81 6.63
C VAL A 545 -17.89 19.13 7.40
N PRO A 546 -16.77 19.59 7.99
CA PRO A 546 -16.71 20.89 8.66
C PRO A 546 -17.04 22.06 7.73
N PRO A 547 -17.45 23.22 8.29
CA PRO A 547 -17.80 24.41 7.51
C PRO A 547 -16.69 24.93 6.57
N PHE A 548 -15.42 24.73 6.94
CA PHE A 548 -14.28 25.14 6.09
C PHE A 548 -14.20 24.32 4.79
N VAL A 549 -14.74 23.10 4.77
CA VAL A 549 -14.83 22.27 3.55
C VAL A 549 -16.04 22.66 2.72
N PHE A 550 -17.19 22.76 3.40
CA PHE A 550 -18.46 23.12 2.79
C PHE A 550 -19.30 23.90 3.79
N GLN A 551 -19.76 25.08 3.37
CA GLN A 551 -20.68 25.89 4.14
C GLN A 551 -22.06 25.88 3.49
N ALA A 552 -23.09 25.52 4.27
CA ALA A 552 -24.45 25.56 3.79
C ALA A 552 -24.88 27.02 3.49
N PRO A 553 -25.50 27.30 2.32
CA PRO A 553 -26.01 28.62 2.01
C PRO A 553 -27.25 28.93 2.87
N ALA A 554 -27.12 29.84 3.84
CA ALA A 554 -28.26 30.31 4.62
C ALA A 554 -29.00 31.41 3.84
N PRO A 555 -30.35 31.33 3.69
CA PRO A 555 -31.12 32.24 2.83
C PRO A 555 -31.11 33.71 3.29
N ASP A 556 -30.75 34.00 4.55
CA ASP A 556 -30.81 35.36 5.12
C ASP A 556 -29.47 35.91 5.64
N TYR A 557 -28.35 35.16 5.51
CA TYR A 557 -27.05 35.62 6.02
C TYR A 557 -25.86 34.89 5.38
N HIS A 558 -25.01 35.61 4.63
CA HIS A 558 -23.68 35.12 4.26
C HIS A 558 -22.74 35.29 5.45
N LEU A 559 -22.73 34.30 6.35
CA LEU A 559 -21.78 34.26 7.46
C LEU A 559 -20.42 33.89 6.88
N ASP A 560 -19.40 34.72 7.06
CA ASP A 560 -18.04 34.34 6.74
C ASP A 560 -17.56 33.33 7.79
N TYR A 561 -17.40 32.05 7.42
CA TYR A 561 -17.02 31.02 8.38
C TYR A 561 -15.64 31.30 8.99
N CYS A 562 -14.77 32.04 8.31
CA CYS A 562 -13.46 32.42 8.84
C CYS A 562 -13.60 33.28 10.11
N SER A 563 -14.71 34.02 10.27
CA SER A 563 -14.97 34.81 11.47
C SER A 563 -15.17 33.95 12.73
N MET A 564 -15.35 32.63 12.59
CA MET A 564 -15.38 31.70 13.73
C MET A 564 -13.99 31.53 14.37
N TYR A 565 -12.92 31.83 13.65
CA TYR A 565 -11.55 31.77 14.17
C TYR A 565 -11.21 33.05 14.93
N THR A 566 -11.13 32.95 16.25
CA THR A 566 -10.73 34.06 17.13
C THR A 566 -9.23 34.16 17.34
N ASP A 567 -8.47 33.12 16.94
CA ASP A 567 -7.02 33.05 17.10
C ASP A 567 -6.29 33.20 15.76
N HIS A 568 -5.28 34.07 15.73
CA HIS A 568 -4.47 34.34 14.54
C HIS A 568 -3.78 33.10 14.00
N SER A 569 -3.27 32.22 14.89
CA SER A 569 -2.51 31.04 14.49
C SER A 569 -3.39 29.99 13.81
N VAL A 570 -4.63 29.81 14.27
CA VAL A 570 -5.62 28.92 13.63
C VAL A 570 -6.10 29.50 12.30
N CYS A 571 -6.46 30.79 12.29
CA CYS A 571 -6.89 31.49 11.07
C CYS A 571 -5.85 31.38 9.93
N SER A 572 -4.57 31.51 10.26
CA SER A 572 -3.48 31.49 9.27
C SER A 572 -3.19 30.09 8.69
N ARG A 573 -3.70 29.02 9.33
CA ARG A 573 -3.56 27.62 8.87
C ARG A 573 -4.66 27.22 7.88
N ASP A 574 -5.80 27.91 7.87
CA ASP A 574 -6.83 27.71 6.86
C ASP A 574 -6.44 28.43 5.55
N PRO A 575 -6.28 27.71 4.42
CA PRO A 575 -5.94 28.31 3.13
C PRO A 575 -6.93 29.36 2.61
N GLU A 576 -8.20 29.30 3.02
CA GLU A 576 -9.27 30.17 2.52
C GLU A 576 -9.49 31.39 3.43
N CYS A 577 -8.81 31.47 4.58
CA CYS A 577 -8.92 32.56 5.55
C CYS A 577 -7.68 33.47 5.61
N SER A 578 -7.87 34.69 6.10
CA SER A 578 -6.81 35.69 6.29
C SER A 578 -7.09 36.54 7.52
N TRP A 579 -6.05 36.84 8.29
CA TRP A 579 -6.17 37.71 9.45
C TRP A 579 -6.04 39.19 9.06
N CYS A 580 -7.09 39.96 9.30
CA CYS A 580 -7.18 41.36 8.90
C CYS A 580 -7.79 42.22 10.00
N GLN A 581 -7.17 43.35 10.30
CA GLN A 581 -7.69 44.35 11.26
C GLN A 581 -8.08 43.77 12.64
N GLY A 582 -7.42 42.70 13.08
CA GLY A 582 -7.68 42.07 14.38
C GLY A 582 -8.77 40.99 14.38
N ALA A 583 -9.29 40.59 13.22
CA ALA A 583 -10.25 39.50 13.07
C ALA A 583 -9.85 38.57 11.91
N CYS A 584 -10.31 37.32 11.95
CA CYS A 584 -10.18 36.41 10.83
C CYS A 584 -11.35 36.60 9.86
N GLN A 585 -11.06 36.64 8.56
CA GLN A 585 -12.07 36.77 7.51
C GLN A 585 -11.64 36.01 6.25
N ALA A 586 -12.58 35.73 5.36
CA ALA A 586 -12.35 35.08 4.08
C ALA A 586 -11.34 35.89 3.27
N ALA A 587 -10.39 35.17 2.67
CA ALA A 587 -9.38 35.79 1.84
C ALA A 587 -10.05 36.48 0.64
N PRO A 588 -9.75 37.77 0.37
CA PRO A 588 -10.32 38.45 -0.78
C PRO A 588 -9.81 37.80 -2.09
N PRO A 589 -10.62 37.80 -3.16
CA PRO A 589 -10.25 37.16 -4.42
C PRO A 589 -8.93 37.70 -4.99
N PRO A 590 -8.16 36.89 -5.74
CA PRO A 590 -6.93 37.34 -6.39
C PRO A 590 -7.21 38.56 -7.29
N GLY A 591 -6.51 39.68 -7.04
CA GLY A 591 -6.62 40.91 -7.85
C GLY A 591 -7.33 42.10 -7.20
N THR A 592 -7.88 41.97 -5.98
CA THR A 592 -8.32 43.15 -5.20
C THR A 592 -7.11 44.01 -4.79
N PRO A 593 -7.16 45.35 -4.94
CA PRO A 593 -6.06 46.24 -4.59
C PRO A 593 -5.65 46.04 -3.12
N SER A 594 -4.35 45.77 -2.92
CA SER A 594 -3.71 45.48 -1.65
C SER A 594 -3.78 46.67 -0.69
N GLY A 595 -4.90 46.80 0.01
CA GLY A 595 -5.12 47.86 0.98
C GLY A 595 -5.63 47.40 2.36
N ALA A 596 -6.08 46.15 2.53
CA ALA A 596 -6.75 45.75 3.79
C ALA A 596 -6.29 44.43 4.43
N CYS A 597 -5.66 43.52 3.69
CA CYS A 597 -5.33 42.17 4.17
C CYS A 597 -4.06 41.59 3.52
N PRO A 598 -3.20 40.86 4.26
CA PRO A 598 -2.21 39.97 3.65
C PRO A 598 -2.93 38.85 2.88
N ALA A 599 -2.33 38.40 1.77
CA ALA A 599 -2.83 37.24 1.04
C ALA A 599 -2.76 35.98 1.93
N ALA A 600 -3.77 35.12 1.85
CA ALA A 600 -3.80 33.84 2.55
C ALA A 600 -2.51 33.02 2.30
N SER A 601 -2.19 32.09 3.21
CA SER A 601 -1.03 31.19 3.13
C SER A 601 -1.05 30.23 1.93
N CYS A 602 -2.06 30.35 1.06
CA CYS A 602 -2.25 29.57 -0.16
C CYS A 602 -1.10 29.71 -1.16
N LEU A 603 -0.33 28.64 -1.33
CA LEU A 603 0.83 28.63 -2.24
C LEU A 603 0.47 28.23 -3.68
N GLY A 604 -0.68 27.58 -3.88
CA GLY A 604 -1.16 27.09 -5.17
C GLY A 604 -0.33 25.94 -5.75
N LEU A 605 -0.79 25.40 -6.89
CA LEU A 605 -0.14 24.28 -7.57
C LEU A 605 1.32 24.56 -7.96
N GLY A 606 1.61 25.80 -8.39
CA GLY A 606 2.89 26.17 -8.98
C GLY A 606 4.09 25.71 -8.15
N ARG A 607 4.10 25.95 -6.83
CA ARG A 607 5.27 25.64 -5.99
C ARG A 607 5.58 24.16 -5.84
N LEU A 608 4.64 23.28 -6.20
CA LEU A 608 4.80 21.83 -6.11
C LEU A 608 5.24 21.19 -7.43
N LEU A 609 5.19 21.94 -8.53
CA LEU A 609 5.57 21.46 -9.86
C LEU A 609 7.09 21.38 -9.97
N GLY A 610 7.57 20.21 -10.39
CA GLY A 610 8.96 19.83 -10.23
C GLY A 610 9.92 20.35 -11.30
N ASP A 611 9.40 20.65 -12.48
CA ASP A 611 10.17 20.95 -13.69
C ASP A 611 9.45 21.97 -14.59
N CYS A 612 10.17 22.47 -15.59
CA CYS A 612 9.68 23.50 -16.51
C CYS A 612 8.46 23.06 -17.31
N GLN A 613 8.43 21.82 -17.80
CA GLN A 613 7.34 21.36 -18.66
C GLN A 613 6.08 21.16 -17.82
N ALA A 614 6.18 20.55 -16.65
CA ALA A 614 5.07 20.47 -15.69
C ALA A 614 4.55 21.86 -15.31
N CYS A 615 5.44 22.81 -14.98
CA CYS A 615 5.07 24.19 -14.67
C CYS A 615 4.19 24.83 -15.74
N LEU A 616 4.53 24.62 -17.01
CA LEU A 616 3.87 25.28 -18.12
C LEU A 616 2.69 24.51 -18.71
N VAL A 617 2.63 23.18 -18.53
CA VAL A 617 1.43 22.40 -18.87
C VAL A 617 0.26 22.82 -18.00
N PHE A 618 0.49 23.02 -16.71
CA PHE A 618 -0.53 23.47 -15.77
C PHE A 618 -0.70 24.99 -15.74
N SER A 619 -0.01 25.74 -16.59
CA SER A 619 -0.17 27.19 -16.72
C SER A 619 -1.42 27.51 -17.55
N SER A 620 -2.34 28.31 -17.01
CA SER A 620 -3.54 28.75 -17.72
C SER A 620 -3.57 30.26 -17.90
N THR A 621 -4.02 30.72 -19.08
CA THR A 621 -4.20 32.15 -19.39
C THR A 621 -5.49 32.72 -18.85
N ALA A 622 -6.55 31.89 -18.77
CA ALA A 622 -7.71 32.17 -17.94
C ALA A 622 -7.33 31.79 -16.52
N ALA A 623 -7.47 32.68 -15.54
CA ALA A 623 -7.34 32.32 -14.13
C ALA A 623 -8.73 31.92 -13.63
N PRO A 624 -9.17 30.64 -13.79
CA PRO A 624 -10.40 30.21 -13.15
C PRO A 624 -10.26 30.43 -11.64
N PRO A 625 -11.36 30.73 -10.94
CA PRO A 625 -11.35 30.76 -9.49
C PRO A 625 -10.71 29.47 -8.97
N ARG A 626 -9.66 29.59 -8.14
CA ARG A 626 -8.97 28.46 -7.49
C ARG A 626 -8.25 27.47 -8.41
N GLY A 627 -8.12 27.73 -9.72
CA GLY A 627 -7.21 26.98 -10.59
C GLY A 627 -5.85 27.65 -10.77
N PRO A 628 -4.87 26.98 -11.40
CA PRO A 628 -3.56 27.57 -11.63
C PRO A 628 -3.69 28.77 -12.59
N GLY A 629 -3.27 29.95 -12.12
CA GLY A 629 -3.18 31.14 -12.98
C GLY A 629 -2.03 31.03 -13.98
N ALA A 630 -1.65 32.17 -14.56
CA ALA A 630 -0.50 32.20 -15.46
C ALA A 630 0.78 31.92 -14.66
N LEU A 631 1.43 30.79 -14.94
CA LEU A 631 2.69 30.36 -14.33
C LEU A 631 3.89 30.62 -15.27
N GLY A 632 5.07 30.67 -14.69
CA GLY A 632 6.35 30.66 -15.38
C GLY A 632 7.44 29.97 -14.56
N TRP A 633 8.42 29.39 -15.25
CA TRP A 633 9.50 28.63 -14.66
C TRP A 633 10.75 29.49 -14.48
N CYS A 634 11.20 29.65 -13.24
CA CYS A 634 12.47 30.28 -12.93
C CYS A 634 13.59 29.23 -12.99
N VAL A 635 14.39 29.27 -14.07
CA VAL A 635 15.47 28.31 -14.32
C VAL A 635 16.51 28.31 -13.18
N HIS A 636 16.80 29.48 -12.61
CA HIS A 636 17.85 29.68 -11.61
C HIS A 636 17.49 29.09 -10.25
N ASN A 637 16.21 29.21 -9.88
CA ASN A 637 15.72 28.77 -8.58
C ASN A 637 15.01 27.41 -8.66
N GLU A 638 14.94 26.81 -9.85
CA GLU A 638 14.25 25.54 -10.11
C GLU A 638 12.83 25.51 -9.55
N SER A 639 12.14 26.64 -9.73
CA SER A 639 10.82 26.88 -9.13
C SER A 639 9.86 27.40 -10.17
N CYS A 640 8.65 26.87 -10.12
CA CYS A 640 7.52 27.39 -10.85
C CYS A 640 6.84 28.47 -10.01
N LEU A 641 6.69 29.66 -10.58
CA LEU A 641 6.18 30.85 -9.91
C LEU A 641 4.97 31.41 -10.69
N PRO A 642 4.00 32.01 -9.99
CA PRO A 642 3.02 32.88 -10.65
C PRO A 642 3.72 33.98 -11.46
N ARG A 643 3.24 34.29 -12.67
CA ARG A 643 3.84 35.33 -13.52
C ARG A 643 3.98 36.71 -12.84
N PRO A 644 3.03 37.18 -12.01
CA PRO A 644 3.21 38.42 -11.26
C PRO A 644 4.41 38.40 -10.29
N GLU A 645 4.80 37.21 -9.82
CA GLU A 645 5.97 37.01 -8.96
C GLU A 645 7.28 36.82 -9.75
N GLN A 646 7.31 37.08 -11.05
CA GLN A 646 8.53 36.97 -11.88
C GLN A 646 9.73 37.74 -11.28
N ALA A 647 9.49 38.84 -10.57
CA ALA A 647 10.54 39.61 -9.89
C ALA A 647 11.26 38.85 -8.75
N ARG A 648 10.70 37.73 -8.27
CA ARG A 648 11.34 36.79 -7.33
C ARG A 648 12.31 35.85 -8.04
N CYS A 649 12.19 35.67 -9.34
CA CYS A 649 13.20 35.03 -10.16
C CYS A 649 14.35 36.01 -10.35
N ARG A 650 15.40 35.90 -9.55
CA ARG A 650 16.58 36.77 -9.60
C ARG A 650 17.81 35.92 -9.88
N GLY A 651 18.72 36.44 -10.70
CA GLY A 651 20.09 35.94 -10.71
C GLY A 651 20.72 36.37 -9.39
N GLU A 652 20.94 35.43 -8.49
CA GLU A 652 21.68 35.71 -7.26
C GLU A 652 23.10 36.22 -7.60
N GLN A 653 23.76 36.87 -6.64
CA GLN A 653 25.15 37.36 -6.75
C GLN A 653 25.92 36.97 -5.49
N ILE A 654 27.14 36.47 -5.65
CA ILE A 654 28.03 36.18 -4.52
C ILE A 654 29.16 37.22 -4.55
N SER A 655 29.22 38.07 -3.51
CA SER A 655 30.23 39.13 -3.37
C SER A 655 30.35 40.01 -4.62
N GLY A 656 29.22 40.42 -5.20
CA GLY A 656 29.14 41.25 -6.42
C GLY A 656 29.49 40.52 -7.73
N THR A 657 29.84 39.24 -7.68
CA THR A 657 30.12 38.43 -8.88
C THR A 657 28.82 37.82 -9.41
N VAL A 658 28.51 38.10 -10.67
CA VAL A 658 27.38 37.50 -11.41
C VAL A 658 27.84 36.15 -11.99
N GLY A 659 27.03 35.11 -11.85
CA GLY A 659 27.32 33.76 -12.38
C GLY A 659 27.50 33.73 -13.91
N TRP A 660 27.89 32.56 -14.41
CA TRP A 660 28.23 32.35 -15.83
C TRP A 660 27.08 32.68 -16.81
N TRP A 661 25.83 32.55 -16.35
CA TRP A 661 24.62 32.81 -17.12
C TRP A 661 24.29 34.30 -17.35
N GLY A 662 25.01 35.22 -16.70
CA GLY A 662 24.76 36.66 -16.86
C GLY A 662 23.83 37.26 -15.79
N PRO A 663 23.60 38.59 -15.83
CA PRO A 663 22.85 39.29 -14.78
C PRO A 663 21.33 39.15 -14.92
N ALA A 664 20.85 38.75 -16.09
CA ALA A 664 19.42 38.64 -16.37
C ALA A 664 18.90 37.24 -15.99
N PRO A 665 17.87 37.14 -15.12
CA PRO A 665 17.23 35.86 -14.82
C PRO A 665 16.48 35.34 -16.05
N VAL A 666 16.53 34.02 -16.25
CA VAL A 666 15.77 33.31 -17.30
C VAL A 666 14.45 32.84 -16.68
N PHE A 667 13.37 33.46 -17.15
CA PHE A 667 12.00 33.16 -16.72
C PHE A 667 11.19 32.66 -17.92
N VAL A 668 10.91 31.37 -17.93
CA VAL A 668 10.31 30.67 -19.07
C VAL A 668 8.79 30.67 -18.93
N THR A 669 8.09 31.01 -20.01
CA THR A 669 6.62 31.18 -20.00
C THR A 669 5.89 30.40 -21.09
N SER A 670 6.62 29.62 -21.92
CA SER A 670 6.05 28.74 -22.95
C SER A 670 6.77 27.38 -22.99
N LEU A 671 6.05 26.32 -23.40
CA LEU A 671 6.63 24.97 -23.49
C LEU A 671 7.81 24.89 -24.46
N GLU A 672 7.76 25.63 -25.57
CA GLU A 672 8.88 25.73 -26.51
C GLU A 672 10.12 26.33 -25.85
N ALA A 673 9.93 27.38 -25.04
CA ALA A 673 11.03 27.99 -24.31
C ALA A 673 11.58 27.09 -23.20
N CYS A 674 10.83 26.09 -22.70
CA CYS A 674 11.45 25.06 -21.83
C CYS A 674 12.51 24.28 -22.59
N VAL A 675 12.26 23.94 -23.85
CA VAL A 675 13.23 23.25 -24.71
C VAL A 675 14.42 24.18 -24.94
N THR A 676 14.22 25.42 -25.36
CA THR A 676 15.33 26.28 -25.82
C THR A 676 16.03 27.11 -24.76
N GLN A 677 15.48 27.26 -23.54
CA GLN A 677 16.02 28.18 -22.52
C GLN A 677 16.16 27.57 -21.12
N SER A 678 15.51 26.44 -20.80
CA SER A 678 15.58 25.86 -19.45
C SER A 678 16.84 25.02 -19.23
N PHE A 679 17.99 25.68 -19.10
CA PHE A 679 19.28 25.07 -18.77
C PHE A 679 19.64 25.36 -17.31
N LEU A 680 19.52 24.34 -16.46
CA LEU A 680 19.80 24.41 -15.02
C LEU A 680 21.31 24.59 -14.75
N PRO A 681 21.72 25.34 -13.72
CA PRO A 681 23.12 25.46 -13.32
C PRO A 681 23.60 24.25 -12.49
N GLY A 682 24.92 24.01 -12.43
CA GLY A 682 25.51 22.91 -11.67
C GLY A 682 26.49 22.07 -12.49
N LEU A 683 26.74 20.83 -12.06
CA LEU A 683 27.49 19.83 -12.84
C LEU A 683 26.62 18.58 -13.04
N HIS A 684 26.83 17.88 -14.16
CA HIS A 684 26.30 16.53 -14.28
C HIS A 684 27.06 15.61 -13.32
N LEU A 685 26.31 14.83 -12.55
CA LEU A 685 26.79 13.70 -11.79
C LEU A 685 26.28 12.43 -12.46
N LEU A 686 27.21 11.68 -13.05
CA LEU A 686 26.94 10.40 -13.68
C LEU A 686 27.35 9.28 -12.73
N THR A 687 26.47 8.33 -12.51
CA THR A 687 26.77 7.12 -11.74
C THR A 687 26.81 5.92 -12.67
N PHE A 688 27.89 5.14 -12.56
CA PHE A 688 28.08 3.90 -13.28
C PHE A 688 28.35 2.77 -12.30
N GLN A 689 27.52 1.74 -12.32
CA GLN A 689 27.77 0.47 -11.65
C GLN A 689 28.67 -0.39 -12.55
N GLN A 690 29.56 -1.20 -11.95
CA GLN A 690 30.48 -2.02 -12.73
C GLN A 690 29.76 -3.17 -13.48
N PRO A 691 30.19 -3.50 -14.71
CA PRO A 691 31.17 -2.78 -15.54
C PRO A 691 30.56 -1.49 -16.13
N PRO A 692 31.30 -0.35 -16.12
CA PRO A 692 30.78 0.94 -16.54
C PRO A 692 30.60 0.97 -18.04
N ASN A 693 29.50 1.56 -18.50
CA ASN A 693 29.26 1.83 -19.90
C ASN A 693 29.02 3.33 -20.11
N ALA A 694 29.95 4.00 -20.79
CA ALA A 694 29.91 5.45 -20.97
C ALA A 694 28.70 5.93 -21.79
N SER A 695 28.10 5.10 -22.64
CA SER A 695 26.91 5.48 -23.43
C SER A 695 25.58 5.26 -22.69
N GLN A 696 25.62 4.60 -21.53
CA GLN A 696 24.44 4.22 -20.75
C GLN A 696 24.75 4.36 -19.25
N PRO A 697 24.77 5.59 -18.72
CA PRO A 697 24.88 5.82 -17.28
C PRO A 697 23.68 5.21 -16.55
N ASP A 698 23.89 4.72 -15.34
CA ASP A 698 22.84 4.10 -14.52
C ASP A 698 22.03 5.14 -13.75
N LYS A 699 22.63 6.30 -13.47
CA LYS A 699 21.95 7.47 -12.92
C LYS A 699 22.58 8.75 -13.44
N VAL A 700 21.74 9.74 -13.73
CA VAL A 700 22.16 11.08 -14.14
C VAL A 700 21.43 12.10 -13.28
N LEU A 701 22.20 13.00 -12.66
CA LEU A 701 21.68 14.11 -11.87
C LEU A 701 22.41 15.39 -12.27
N ILE A 702 21.76 16.53 -12.07
CA ILE A 702 22.42 17.84 -12.09
C ILE A 702 22.53 18.29 -10.64
N VAL A 703 23.75 18.50 -10.17
CA VAL A 703 24.02 18.86 -8.78
C VAL A 703 24.52 20.30 -8.68
N ARG A 704 23.95 21.05 -7.72
CA ARG A 704 24.37 22.42 -7.40
C ARG A 704 25.42 22.48 -6.30
N SER A 705 25.44 21.45 -5.46
CA SER A 705 26.47 21.17 -4.48
C SER A 705 27.45 20.20 -5.11
N THR A 706 28.75 20.47 -4.96
CA THR A 706 29.82 19.58 -5.44
C THR A 706 30.22 18.56 -4.39
N THR A 707 29.60 18.61 -3.21
CA THR A 707 29.69 17.61 -2.14
C THR A 707 28.68 16.49 -2.39
N ILE A 708 29.16 15.27 -2.55
CA ILE A 708 28.30 14.09 -2.66
C ILE A 708 28.74 13.03 -1.66
N THR A 709 27.78 12.57 -0.87
CA THR A 709 27.94 11.45 0.05
C THR A 709 27.35 10.20 -0.58
N LEU A 710 28.14 9.14 -0.62
CA LEU A 710 27.76 7.80 -1.01
C LEU A 710 27.68 6.92 0.21
N THR A 711 26.66 6.08 0.24
CA THR A 711 26.57 4.97 1.18
C THR A 711 26.91 3.71 0.38
N PRO A 712 28.06 3.05 0.63
CA PRO A 712 28.42 1.83 -0.08
C PRO A 712 27.35 0.77 0.11
N SER A 713 26.87 0.18 -0.99
CA SER A 713 26.20 -1.11 -0.92
C SER A 713 27.28 -2.20 -0.85
N PRO A 714 27.07 -3.28 -0.08
CA PRO A 714 28.06 -4.35 0.08
C PRO A 714 28.32 -5.17 -1.21
N GLU A 715 27.68 -4.84 -2.33
CA GLU A 715 27.56 -5.73 -3.50
C GLU A 715 28.06 -5.10 -4.82
N THR A 716 28.29 -3.79 -4.90
CA THR A 716 28.61 -3.15 -6.20
C THR A 716 29.69 -2.09 -6.10
N ASP A 717 30.74 -2.27 -6.89
CA ASP A 717 31.69 -1.21 -7.25
C ASP A 717 30.98 -0.11 -8.05
N VAL A 718 31.21 1.14 -7.68
CA VAL A 718 30.55 2.29 -8.31
C VAL A 718 31.60 3.31 -8.75
N SER A 719 31.42 3.83 -9.97
CA SER A 719 32.14 5.01 -10.47
C SER A 719 31.20 6.20 -10.51
N LEU A 720 31.58 7.28 -9.84
CA LEU A 720 30.99 8.60 -10.01
C LEU A 720 31.82 9.41 -10.98
N VAL A 721 31.16 10.18 -11.84
CA VAL A 721 31.81 11.12 -12.75
C VAL A 721 31.09 12.46 -12.67
N TYR A 722 31.79 13.48 -12.15
CA TYR A 722 31.41 14.86 -12.39
C TYR A 722 31.79 15.24 -13.81
N ARG A 723 30.87 15.83 -14.56
CA ARG A 723 31.11 16.29 -15.94
C ARG A 723 30.43 17.63 -16.18
N GLY A 724 31.16 18.58 -16.76
CA GLY A 724 30.64 19.89 -17.13
C GLY A 724 31.75 20.89 -17.37
N PHE A 725 31.49 22.16 -17.07
CA PHE A 725 32.44 23.24 -17.24
C PHE A 725 32.54 24.09 -15.97
N ILE A 726 33.76 24.53 -15.66
CA ILE A 726 34.05 25.50 -14.61
C ILE A 726 34.35 26.86 -15.24
N HIS A 727 33.68 27.90 -14.73
CA HIS A 727 33.86 29.30 -15.13
C HIS A 727 34.70 30.07 -14.09
N PRO A 728 36.00 30.33 -14.33
CA PRO A 728 36.89 31.10 -13.45
C PRO A 728 36.59 32.60 -13.45
N LEU A 729 35.48 33.00 -12.82
CA LEU A 729 35.05 34.39 -12.70
C LEU A 729 35.77 35.09 -11.52
N LEU A 730 36.79 35.90 -11.83
CA LEU A 730 37.54 36.69 -10.84
C LEU A 730 37.04 38.15 -10.77
N PRO A 731 36.88 38.76 -9.58
CA PRO A 731 36.30 40.10 -9.41
C PRO A 731 37.13 41.30 -9.94
N GLY A 732 38.34 41.09 -10.47
CA GLY A 732 39.28 42.17 -10.80
C GLY A 732 39.94 42.12 -12.18
N GLY A 733 39.46 41.27 -13.08
CA GLY A 733 40.12 41.01 -14.37
C GLY A 733 41.46 40.24 -14.22
N PRO A 734 42.17 39.99 -15.34
CA PRO A 734 43.38 39.15 -15.36
C PRO A 734 44.56 39.71 -14.56
N SER A 735 44.51 40.99 -14.16
CA SER A 735 45.59 41.74 -13.52
C SER A 735 45.27 42.20 -12.08
N GLY A 736 44.16 41.75 -11.51
CA GLY A 736 43.78 42.09 -10.12
C GLY A 736 44.62 41.32 -9.08
N PRO A 737 44.83 41.87 -7.86
CA PRO A 737 45.52 41.17 -6.79
C PRO A 737 44.76 39.89 -6.42
N GLY A 738 45.41 38.72 -6.56
CA GLY A 738 44.81 37.38 -6.34
C GLY A 738 44.56 36.56 -7.62
N ALA A 739 44.84 37.09 -8.82
CA ALA A 739 44.69 36.35 -10.08
C ALA A 739 45.70 35.20 -10.27
N GLU A 740 46.78 35.15 -9.49
CA GLU A 740 47.86 34.18 -9.65
C GLU A 740 47.64 32.84 -8.91
N ASP A 741 46.70 32.76 -7.97
CA ASP A 741 46.59 31.63 -7.03
C ASP A 741 45.28 30.83 -7.12
N VAL A 742 44.62 30.80 -8.28
CA VAL A 742 43.41 29.98 -8.43
C VAL A 742 43.75 28.49 -8.47
N ALA A 743 43.36 27.76 -7.43
CA ALA A 743 43.48 26.31 -7.37
C ALA A 743 42.12 25.67 -7.06
N VAL A 744 41.95 24.44 -7.54
CA VAL A 744 40.83 23.56 -7.20
C VAL A 744 41.40 22.40 -6.40
N TRP A 745 40.73 22.04 -5.31
CA TRP A 745 41.02 20.85 -4.54
C TRP A 745 39.88 19.86 -4.71
N ALA A 746 40.24 18.58 -4.62
CA ALA A 746 39.25 17.52 -4.47
C ALA A 746 39.47 16.89 -3.09
N ARG A 747 38.40 16.86 -2.30
CA ARG A 747 38.34 16.14 -1.03
C ARG A 747 37.65 14.81 -1.29
N ALA A 748 38.28 13.72 -0.90
CA ALA A 748 37.74 12.39 -1.11
C ALA A 748 37.94 11.51 0.14
N GLN A 749 36.97 10.62 0.39
CA GLN A 749 37.05 9.61 1.44
C GLN A 749 36.86 8.23 0.81
N ARG A 750 37.86 7.34 0.98
CA ARG A 750 37.83 5.94 0.52
C ARG A 750 37.55 5.78 -0.99
N LEU A 751 38.13 6.64 -1.83
CA LEU A 751 37.90 6.65 -3.28
C LEU A 751 39.22 6.70 -4.07
N HIS A 752 39.25 6.02 -5.22
CA HIS A 752 40.25 6.26 -6.25
C HIS A 752 39.79 7.42 -7.12
N VAL A 753 40.55 8.52 -7.11
CA VAL A 753 40.16 9.74 -7.84
C VAL A 753 41.07 9.95 -9.04
N LEU A 754 40.45 10.25 -10.18
CA LEU A 754 41.09 10.73 -11.40
C LEU A 754 40.41 12.03 -11.82
N ALA A 755 41.18 13.12 -11.84
CA ALA A 755 40.70 14.44 -12.24
C ALA A 755 41.34 14.86 -13.56
N ARG A 756 40.50 15.30 -14.50
CA ARG A 756 40.88 15.80 -15.81
C ARG A 756 40.24 17.16 -16.07
N MET A 757 40.98 18.04 -16.73
CA MET A 757 40.51 19.36 -17.10
C MET A 757 41.02 19.77 -18.48
N ALA A 758 40.25 20.59 -19.19
CA ALA A 758 40.62 21.13 -20.51
C ALA A 758 41.97 21.87 -20.49
N ARG A 759 42.77 21.73 -21.54
CA ARG A 759 44.08 22.42 -21.71
C ARG A 759 43.94 23.94 -21.87
N GLY A 760 42.95 24.36 -22.65
CA GLY A 760 42.63 25.76 -22.91
C GLY A 760 41.18 26.09 -22.54
N PRO A 761 40.79 27.37 -22.61
CA PRO A 761 39.39 27.74 -22.53
C PRO A 761 38.64 27.24 -23.77
N ASP A 762 37.36 26.91 -23.60
CA ASP A 762 36.41 26.60 -24.69
C ASP A 762 36.81 25.39 -25.57
N THR A 763 37.69 24.52 -25.06
CA THR A 763 38.03 23.22 -25.67
C THR A 763 37.62 22.06 -24.75
N GLU A 764 37.37 20.91 -25.37
CA GLU A 764 37.12 19.64 -24.68
C GLU A 764 38.38 18.76 -24.60
N ASP A 765 39.52 19.24 -25.11
CA ASP A 765 40.81 18.55 -25.03
C ASP A 765 41.32 18.51 -23.59
N MET A 766 41.02 17.42 -22.89
CA MET A 766 41.34 17.26 -21.48
C MET A 766 42.73 16.67 -21.24
N GLU A 767 43.37 17.10 -20.16
CA GLU A 767 44.58 16.47 -19.61
C GLU A 767 44.41 16.08 -18.15
N GLU A 768 45.23 15.16 -17.67
CA GLU A 768 45.23 14.73 -16.28
C GLU A 768 45.82 15.80 -15.37
N VAL A 769 45.05 16.24 -14.37
CA VAL A 769 45.45 17.27 -13.39
C VAL A 769 45.52 16.74 -11.96
N GLY A 770 45.23 15.43 -11.77
CA GLY A 770 45.37 14.76 -10.49
C GLY A 770 44.94 13.30 -10.53
N ARG A 771 45.70 12.44 -9.85
CA ARG A 771 45.38 11.03 -9.65
C ARG A 771 45.90 10.58 -8.30
N TRP A 772 45.02 10.06 -7.44
CA TRP A 772 45.40 9.51 -6.13
C TRP A 772 44.36 8.51 -5.62
N ALA A 773 44.75 7.73 -4.62
CA ALA A 773 43.88 6.82 -3.90
C ALA A 773 43.71 7.32 -2.47
N ALA A 774 42.50 7.76 -2.10
CA ALA A 774 42.21 8.24 -0.76
C ALA A 774 42.05 7.04 0.20
N GLN A 775 43.06 6.79 1.03
CA GLN A 775 43.09 5.67 1.98
C GLN A 775 42.65 6.07 3.40
N GLN A 776 42.76 7.34 3.77
CA GLN A 776 42.33 7.90 5.07
C GLN A 776 40.97 8.61 4.96
N GLU A 777 40.33 8.87 6.10
CA GLU A 777 39.11 9.68 6.12
C GLU A 777 39.44 11.14 5.76
N LYS A 778 38.75 11.68 4.73
CA LYS A 778 38.79 13.10 4.32
C LYS A 778 40.15 13.60 3.83
N GLU A 779 40.77 12.92 2.85
CA GLU A 779 42.00 13.39 2.19
C GLU A 779 41.69 14.50 1.17
N THR A 780 42.44 15.60 1.21
CA THR A 780 42.27 16.74 0.29
C THR A 780 43.53 16.94 -0.55
N ARG A 781 43.40 16.98 -1.88
CA ARG A 781 44.52 17.15 -2.82
C ARG A 781 44.29 18.34 -3.75
N ARG A 782 45.34 19.16 -3.95
CA ARG A 782 45.36 20.27 -4.91
C ARG A 782 45.54 19.71 -6.33
N LEU A 783 44.68 20.11 -7.26
CA LEU A 783 44.80 19.78 -8.68
C LEU A 783 45.86 20.67 -9.34
N GLN A 784 46.75 20.07 -10.13
CA GLN A 784 47.89 20.75 -10.77
C GLN A 784 48.16 20.18 -12.16
N ARG A 785 48.53 21.04 -13.12
CA ARG A 785 48.92 20.59 -14.47
C ARG A 785 50.32 19.97 -14.47
N PRO A 786 50.60 19.02 -15.38
CA PRO A 786 51.96 18.54 -15.60
C PRO A 786 52.91 19.71 -15.93
N GLY A 787 54.02 19.84 -15.21
CA GLY A 787 55.01 20.91 -15.45
C GLY A 787 54.75 22.25 -14.75
N SER A 788 53.93 22.29 -13.68
CA SER A 788 53.65 23.50 -12.87
C SER A 788 52.86 24.61 -13.58
N GLY A 789 52.15 24.29 -14.66
CA GLY A 789 51.26 25.24 -15.35
C GLY A 789 50.04 25.64 -14.52
N ARG A 790 49.51 26.86 -14.74
CA ARG A 790 48.29 27.35 -14.08
C ARG A 790 47.09 26.46 -14.41
N LEU A 791 46.29 26.11 -13.41
CA LEU A 791 45.08 25.29 -13.61
C LEU A 791 44.07 25.99 -14.53
N PHE A 792 43.92 27.30 -14.39
CA PHE A 792 43.16 28.15 -15.33
C PHE A 792 44.11 29.16 -15.99
N PRO A 793 44.60 28.90 -17.21
CA PRO A 793 45.51 29.80 -17.91
C PRO A 793 44.95 31.21 -18.14
N LEU A 794 43.64 31.31 -18.42
CA LEU A 794 42.92 32.55 -18.70
C LEU A 794 41.67 32.63 -17.83
N PRO A 795 41.79 33.11 -16.57
CA PRO A 795 40.63 33.38 -15.74
C PRO A 795 39.95 34.67 -16.21
N GLY A 796 38.63 34.66 -16.30
CA GLY A 796 37.86 35.80 -16.78
C GLY A 796 36.48 35.40 -17.28
N ARG A 797 35.60 36.39 -17.42
CA ARG A 797 34.28 36.17 -18.01
C ARG A 797 34.42 35.82 -19.49
N GLY A 798 33.66 34.81 -19.92
CA GLY A 798 33.66 34.34 -21.32
C GLY A 798 34.56 33.12 -21.57
N HIS A 799 35.34 32.69 -20.59
CA HIS A 799 36.12 31.46 -20.66
C HIS A 799 35.51 30.38 -19.78
N LYS A 800 35.40 29.16 -20.32
CA LYS A 800 35.00 27.97 -19.55
C LYS A 800 35.99 26.84 -19.79
N TYR A 801 36.17 26.02 -18.77
CA TYR A 801 37.09 24.88 -18.82
C TYR A 801 36.32 23.60 -18.56
N ALA A 802 36.34 22.65 -19.52
CA ALA A 802 35.72 21.35 -19.32
C ALA A 802 36.40 20.63 -18.13
N VAL A 803 35.60 20.00 -17.28
CA VAL A 803 36.06 19.24 -16.13
C VAL A 803 35.43 17.86 -16.13
N GLU A 804 36.25 16.86 -15.85
CA GLU A 804 35.83 15.49 -15.59
C GLU A 804 36.53 14.97 -14.33
N ILE A 805 35.76 14.67 -13.28
CA ILE A 805 36.33 14.14 -12.04
C ILE A 805 35.66 12.82 -11.72
N ARG A 806 36.44 11.75 -11.84
CA ARG A 806 36.00 10.38 -11.60
C ARG A 806 36.42 9.92 -10.21
N GLY A 807 35.46 9.51 -9.39
CA GLY A 807 35.69 8.82 -8.13
C GLY A 807 35.23 7.37 -8.24
N GLN A 808 36.12 6.41 -8.03
CA GLN A 808 35.82 4.99 -8.04
C GLN A 808 35.87 4.42 -6.63
N LEU A 809 34.75 3.82 -6.21
CA LEU A 809 34.60 3.10 -4.95
C LEU A 809 34.61 1.60 -5.23
N ASN A 810 35.48 0.88 -4.52
CA ASN A 810 35.50 -0.57 -4.57
C ASN A 810 34.70 -1.11 -3.36
N GLY A 811 33.84 -2.10 -3.59
CA GLY A 811 32.89 -2.67 -2.62
C GLY A 811 33.54 -3.37 -1.42
N SER A 812 34.86 -3.54 -1.42
CA SER A 812 35.64 -4.04 -0.28
C SER A 812 35.92 -2.99 0.81
N ALA A 813 35.58 -1.72 0.58
CA ALA A 813 35.59 -0.69 1.61
C ALA A 813 34.40 -0.93 2.55
N GLY A 814 34.64 -1.44 3.77
CA GLY A 814 33.62 -1.78 4.76
C GLY A 814 32.63 -0.65 5.12
N PRO A 815 31.67 -0.89 6.03
CA PRO A 815 30.56 0.04 6.29
C PRO A 815 31.07 1.44 6.65
N GLY A 816 30.64 2.45 5.88
CA GLY A 816 30.98 3.86 6.10
C GLY A 816 30.71 4.70 4.87
N HIS A 817 30.24 5.93 5.06
CA HIS A 817 29.92 6.83 3.95
C HIS A 817 31.20 7.35 3.27
N SER A 818 31.22 7.39 1.94
CA SER A 818 32.29 8.00 1.15
C SER A 818 31.84 9.36 0.64
N GLU A 819 32.70 10.37 0.77
CA GLU A 819 32.41 11.74 0.34
C GLU A 819 33.36 12.13 -0.80
N LEU A 820 32.85 12.78 -1.85
CA LEU A 820 33.64 13.46 -2.87
C LEU A 820 33.17 14.91 -3.00
N THR A 821 34.08 15.86 -2.81
CA THR A 821 33.78 17.29 -2.76
C THR A 821 34.80 18.09 -3.58
N LEU A 822 34.32 19.06 -4.37
CA LEU A 822 35.17 20.00 -5.10
C LEU A 822 35.25 21.33 -4.34
N LEU A 823 36.47 21.76 -4.05
CA LEU A 823 36.74 22.97 -3.29
C LEU A 823 37.53 23.96 -4.14
N TRP A 824 37.27 25.23 -3.93
CA TRP A 824 37.96 26.34 -4.60
C TRP A 824 38.29 27.41 -3.58
N ASP A 825 39.56 27.77 -3.53
CA ASP A 825 40.09 28.89 -2.76
C ASP A 825 40.22 30.09 -3.69
N ARG A 826 39.35 31.08 -3.45
CA ARG A 826 39.31 32.34 -4.21
C ARG A 826 39.77 33.53 -3.37
N THR A 827 39.95 33.35 -2.07
CA THR A 827 40.14 34.43 -1.08
C THR A 827 41.40 34.24 -0.24
N GLY A 828 42.20 33.20 -0.50
CA GLY A 828 43.39 32.85 0.30
C GLY A 828 43.04 32.22 1.65
N VAL A 829 41.86 31.60 1.76
CA VAL A 829 41.44 30.91 2.99
C VAL A 829 41.97 29.47 2.94
N PRO A 830 42.84 29.05 3.88
CA PRO A 830 43.41 27.71 3.88
C PRO A 830 42.32 26.63 3.85
N GLY A 831 42.33 25.79 2.80
CA GLY A 831 41.39 24.67 2.64
C GLY A 831 40.28 24.90 1.60
N GLY A 832 40.06 26.13 1.14
CA GLY A 832 39.04 26.46 0.13
C GLY A 832 37.60 26.23 0.59
N SER A 833 36.63 26.66 -0.22
CA SER A 833 35.19 26.45 0.01
C SER A 833 34.56 25.65 -1.13
N GLU A 834 33.43 25.01 -0.88
CA GLU A 834 32.68 24.31 -1.92
C GLU A 834 32.43 25.18 -3.15
N ILE A 835 32.63 24.63 -4.35
CA ILE A 835 32.35 25.37 -5.58
C ILE A 835 30.85 25.58 -5.69
N SER A 836 30.44 26.84 -5.64
CA SER A 836 29.06 27.23 -5.86
C SER A 836 28.62 26.99 -7.31
N PHE A 837 27.37 26.57 -7.51
CA PHE A 837 26.75 26.40 -8.84
C PHE A 837 26.87 27.62 -9.77
N PHE A 838 27.15 28.80 -9.21
CA PHE A 838 27.49 30.04 -9.92
C PHE A 838 28.63 29.94 -10.92
N PHE A 839 29.57 29.05 -10.66
CA PHE A 839 30.75 28.84 -11.49
C PHE A 839 30.66 27.53 -12.28
N LEU A 840 29.54 26.82 -12.20
CA LEU A 840 29.37 25.47 -12.73
C LEU A 840 28.28 25.45 -13.80
N GLU A 841 28.68 25.08 -15.01
CA GLU A 841 27.78 24.83 -16.14
C GLU A 841 27.74 23.30 -16.39
N PRO A 842 26.57 22.66 -16.45
CA PRO A 842 26.49 21.25 -16.81
C PRO A 842 27.04 21.02 -18.23
N TYR A 843 27.49 19.80 -18.51
CA TYR A 843 27.98 19.45 -19.84
C TYR A 843 26.92 19.73 -20.92
N ARG A 844 27.35 20.33 -22.03
CA ARG A 844 26.49 20.77 -23.12
C ARG A 844 27.26 20.73 -24.45
N SER A 845 26.77 19.94 -25.40
CA SER A 845 27.31 19.86 -26.76
C SER A 845 26.22 20.07 -27.81
N SER A 846 26.60 20.03 -29.09
CA SER A 846 25.68 19.99 -30.23
C SER A 846 25.54 18.59 -30.86
N ALA A 847 26.20 17.57 -30.30
CA ALA A 847 26.35 16.25 -30.89
C ALA A 847 25.35 15.21 -30.34
N CYS A 848 24.06 15.55 -30.30
CA CYS A 848 23.05 14.70 -29.64
C CYS A 848 22.85 13.32 -30.30
N ALA A 849 23.08 13.20 -31.61
CA ALA A 849 22.88 11.96 -32.36
C ALA A 849 23.78 10.79 -31.91
N SER A 850 24.86 11.06 -31.17
CA SER A 850 25.73 10.00 -30.64
C SER A 850 25.15 9.28 -29.42
N TYR A 851 24.11 9.82 -28.79
CA TYR A 851 23.50 9.22 -27.61
C TYR A 851 22.41 8.22 -28.00
N SER A 852 22.56 6.99 -27.53
CA SER A 852 21.64 5.89 -27.83
C SER A 852 20.67 5.57 -26.70
N SER A 853 20.74 6.26 -25.55
CA SER A 853 19.87 5.99 -24.39
C SER A 853 19.35 7.29 -23.78
N CYS A 854 18.20 7.24 -23.09
CA CYS A 854 17.58 8.41 -22.47
C CYS A 854 18.51 9.09 -21.46
N LEU A 855 19.07 8.33 -20.51
CA LEU A 855 20.01 8.87 -19.53
C LEU A 855 21.30 9.36 -20.18
N GLY A 856 21.82 8.66 -21.19
CA GLY A 856 22.99 9.12 -21.96
C GLY A 856 22.73 10.46 -22.65
N CYS A 857 21.56 10.61 -23.28
CA CYS A 857 21.11 11.85 -23.91
C CYS A 857 21.02 13.00 -22.90
N LEU A 858 20.46 12.74 -21.71
CA LEU A 858 20.28 13.74 -20.66
C LEU A 858 21.51 13.94 -19.75
N ALA A 859 22.61 13.22 -20.01
CA ALA A 859 23.94 13.58 -19.51
C ALA A 859 24.56 14.77 -20.29
N ASP A 860 23.87 15.23 -21.33
CA ASP A 860 24.13 16.44 -22.09
C ASP A 860 22.91 17.36 -22.03
N GLN A 861 23.07 18.52 -21.41
CA GLN A 861 21.96 19.43 -21.19
C GLN A 861 21.46 20.08 -22.49
N GLY A 862 22.27 20.07 -23.55
CA GLY A 862 21.92 20.53 -24.90
C GLY A 862 20.95 19.59 -25.64
N CYS A 863 20.72 18.40 -25.11
CA CYS A 863 19.92 17.37 -25.74
C CYS A 863 18.62 17.07 -24.97
N GLY A 864 17.64 16.52 -25.67
CA GLY A 864 16.37 16.05 -25.14
C GLY A 864 15.98 14.72 -25.76
N TRP A 865 15.35 13.84 -24.99
CA TRP A 865 15.03 12.49 -25.43
C TRP A 865 13.58 12.36 -25.90
N CYS A 866 13.34 11.70 -27.02
CA CYS A 866 12.00 11.35 -27.44
C CYS A 866 11.67 9.89 -27.06
N LEU A 867 10.63 9.69 -26.25
CA LEU A 867 10.22 8.35 -25.80
C LEU A 867 9.59 7.52 -26.93
N THR A 868 8.83 8.13 -27.85
CA THR A 868 8.11 7.38 -28.89
C THR A 868 9.03 6.85 -29.99
N SER A 869 9.99 7.66 -30.43
CA SER A 869 10.97 7.25 -31.44
C SER A 869 12.26 6.66 -30.86
N ALA A 870 12.44 6.70 -29.53
CA ALA A 870 13.68 6.30 -28.84
C ALA A 870 14.95 6.99 -29.39
N THR A 871 14.87 8.28 -29.67
CA THR A 871 15.97 9.07 -30.26
C THR A 871 16.31 10.31 -29.44
N CYS A 872 17.58 10.71 -29.48
CA CYS A 872 18.08 11.92 -28.83
C CYS A 872 18.12 13.10 -29.83
N HIS A 873 17.55 14.24 -29.44
CA HIS A 873 17.41 15.42 -30.28
C HIS A 873 18.09 16.65 -29.65
N LEU A 874 18.58 17.56 -30.51
CA LEU A 874 19.10 18.85 -30.06
C LEU A 874 17.97 19.76 -29.58
N ARG A 875 18.18 20.44 -28.45
CA ARG A 875 17.23 21.38 -27.87
C ARG A 875 17.27 22.73 -28.58
N GLN A 876 16.52 22.82 -29.69
CA GLN A 876 16.39 24.03 -30.51
C GLN A 876 14.92 24.33 -30.83
N SER A 877 14.65 25.51 -31.42
CA SER A 877 13.28 25.87 -31.82
C SER A 877 12.75 24.88 -32.85
N GLY A 878 11.48 24.48 -32.70
CA GLY A 878 10.85 23.45 -33.53
C GLY A 878 11.28 22.01 -33.26
N ALA A 879 12.15 21.75 -32.27
CA ALA A 879 12.52 20.38 -31.89
C ALA A 879 11.29 19.63 -31.32
N ASN A 880 10.90 18.56 -31.99
CA ASN A 880 9.78 17.71 -31.62
C ASN A 880 10.13 16.23 -31.86
N CYS A 881 9.26 15.34 -31.40
CA CYS A 881 9.37 13.90 -31.60
C CYS A 881 9.05 13.41 -33.03
N GLY A 882 8.75 14.30 -33.99
CA GLY A 882 8.50 13.93 -35.40
C GLY A 882 7.22 13.12 -35.70
N ASP A 883 6.43 12.73 -34.70
CA ASP A 883 5.25 11.86 -34.90
C ASP A 883 3.99 12.59 -35.41
N SER A 884 3.25 11.92 -36.29
CA SER A 884 2.00 12.36 -36.92
C SER A 884 0.72 11.95 -36.15
N GLY A 885 0.86 11.47 -34.90
CA GLY A 885 -0.25 11.11 -34.00
C GLY A 885 -0.83 12.30 -33.22
N ALA A 886 -2.10 12.18 -32.80
CA ALA A 886 -3.06 13.28 -32.57
C ALA A 886 -2.77 14.33 -31.47
N ARG A 887 -1.71 14.25 -30.66
CA ARG A 887 -1.25 15.33 -29.75
C ARG A 887 0.26 15.14 -29.51
N GLY A 888 1.11 15.85 -30.27
CA GLY A 888 2.56 15.59 -30.37
C GLY A 888 3.31 15.40 -29.04
N SER A 889 4.15 14.35 -29.00
CA SER A 889 4.98 13.98 -27.85
C SER A 889 6.03 15.03 -27.51
N LEU A 890 6.20 15.31 -26.22
CA LEU A 890 7.20 16.25 -25.70
C LEU A 890 8.55 15.54 -25.54
N LEU A 891 9.64 16.27 -25.79
CA LEU A 891 10.98 15.81 -25.43
C LEU A 891 11.08 15.73 -23.91
N VAL A 892 11.63 14.63 -23.40
CA VAL A 892 12.05 14.50 -22.01
C VAL A 892 13.27 15.39 -21.81
N LEU A 893 13.19 16.32 -20.84
CA LEU A 893 14.25 17.29 -20.55
C LEU A 893 14.94 17.05 -19.20
N VAL A 894 14.38 16.18 -18.36
CA VAL A 894 14.84 15.94 -16.99
C VAL A 894 15.16 14.45 -16.82
N PRO A 895 16.36 14.07 -16.32
CA PRO A 895 16.75 12.67 -16.15
C PRO A 895 15.79 11.82 -15.33
N ALA A 896 15.14 12.42 -14.33
CA ALA A 896 14.16 11.77 -13.46
C ALA A 896 12.88 11.34 -14.20
N LEU A 897 12.70 11.66 -15.48
CA LEU A 897 11.57 11.23 -16.30
C LEU A 897 11.97 10.14 -17.31
N CYS A 898 13.24 9.74 -17.37
CA CYS A 898 13.66 8.60 -18.17
C CYS A 898 13.10 7.28 -17.61
N PRO A 899 12.73 6.31 -18.48
CA PRO A 899 12.46 4.95 -18.06
C PRO A 899 13.77 4.32 -17.56
N LEU A 900 13.70 3.61 -16.44
CA LEU A 900 14.85 2.92 -15.86
C LEU A 900 14.62 1.41 -15.89
N CYS A 901 15.65 0.63 -16.19
CA CYS A 901 15.55 -0.82 -16.18
C CYS A 901 15.03 -1.35 -14.84
N GLU A 902 15.49 -0.78 -13.73
CA GLU A 902 15.09 -1.17 -12.37
C GLU A 902 13.58 -1.05 -12.10
N GLU A 903 12.85 -0.28 -12.92
CA GLU A 903 11.40 -0.11 -12.84
C GLU A 903 10.63 -1.31 -13.42
N HIS A 904 11.25 -2.10 -14.31
CA HIS A 904 10.67 -3.35 -14.78
C HIS A 904 10.78 -4.41 -13.70
N ARG A 905 9.61 -4.91 -13.26
CA ARG A 905 9.49 -5.85 -12.14
C ARG A 905 9.27 -7.29 -12.57
N ASP A 906 9.13 -7.51 -13.86
CA ASP A 906 9.01 -8.82 -14.46
C ASP A 906 10.01 -8.98 -15.63
N CYS A 907 10.36 -10.23 -15.90
CA CYS A 907 11.35 -10.58 -16.92
C CYS A 907 10.91 -10.15 -18.32
N HIS A 908 9.62 -10.30 -18.64
CA HIS A 908 9.12 -10.10 -19.99
C HIS A 908 9.20 -8.62 -20.37
N ALA A 909 8.67 -7.72 -19.52
CA ALA A 909 8.79 -6.28 -19.70
C ALA A 909 10.25 -5.81 -19.70
N CYS A 910 11.09 -6.39 -18.83
CA CYS A 910 12.52 -6.06 -18.78
C CYS A 910 13.25 -6.42 -20.08
N THR A 911 13.03 -7.61 -20.63
CA THR A 911 13.75 -8.11 -21.81
C THR A 911 13.21 -7.54 -23.12
N GLN A 912 11.95 -7.07 -23.13
CA GLN A 912 11.40 -6.28 -24.23
C GLN A 912 12.11 -4.93 -24.41
N ASP A 913 12.61 -4.32 -23.33
CA ASP A 913 13.41 -3.10 -23.45
C ASP A 913 14.79 -3.41 -24.04
N PRO A 914 15.19 -2.74 -25.15
CA PRO A 914 16.44 -3.02 -25.84
C PRO A 914 17.70 -2.65 -25.06
N PHE A 915 17.58 -1.90 -23.96
CA PHE A 915 18.67 -1.48 -23.08
C PHE A 915 18.77 -2.28 -21.78
N CYS A 916 17.79 -3.16 -21.50
CA CYS A 916 17.68 -3.86 -20.23
C CYS A 916 17.89 -5.38 -20.38
N GLU A 917 18.39 -5.99 -19.31
CA GLU A 917 18.56 -7.43 -19.16
C GLU A 917 18.10 -7.89 -17.79
N TRP A 918 17.56 -9.10 -17.76
CA TRP A 918 17.05 -9.72 -16.55
C TRP A 918 18.06 -10.70 -15.97
N HIS A 919 18.30 -10.63 -14.67
CA HIS A 919 19.27 -11.50 -14.02
C HIS A 919 18.78 -11.90 -12.63
N GLN A 920 19.17 -13.10 -12.19
CA GLN A 920 18.92 -13.59 -10.84
C GLN A 920 20.11 -13.17 -9.95
N SER A 921 19.84 -12.44 -8.86
CA SER A 921 20.89 -12.05 -7.93
C SER A 921 21.39 -13.25 -7.13
N THR A 922 22.70 -13.46 -7.14
CA THR A 922 23.36 -14.51 -6.35
C THR A 922 23.58 -14.10 -4.89
N SER A 923 23.47 -12.81 -4.54
CA SER A 923 23.84 -12.27 -3.21
C SER A 923 22.65 -12.03 -2.26
N ARG A 924 21.46 -11.72 -2.80
CA ARG A 924 20.23 -11.47 -2.02
C ARG A 924 19.26 -12.63 -2.06
N LYS A 925 19.73 -13.83 -1.69
CA LYS A 925 18.92 -15.07 -1.64
C LYS A 925 17.99 -15.26 -2.88
N GLY A 926 18.50 -14.98 -4.08
CA GLY A 926 17.79 -15.26 -5.33
C GLY A 926 16.91 -14.15 -5.88
N ASP A 927 16.81 -12.95 -5.29
CA ASP A 927 16.01 -11.84 -5.85
C ASP A 927 16.40 -11.54 -7.30
N ALA A 928 15.47 -11.72 -8.25
CA ALA A 928 15.71 -11.34 -9.63
C ALA A 928 15.44 -9.84 -9.84
N ALA A 929 16.25 -9.23 -10.70
CA ALA A 929 16.21 -7.80 -10.96
C ALA A 929 16.41 -7.51 -12.45
N CYS A 930 15.82 -6.42 -12.89
CA CYS A 930 16.09 -5.85 -14.19
C CYS A 930 17.19 -4.80 -14.07
N SER A 931 18.19 -4.87 -14.95
CA SER A 931 19.30 -3.92 -14.98
C SER A 931 19.72 -3.62 -16.41
N ARG A 932 20.63 -2.65 -16.56
CA ARG A 932 21.20 -2.28 -17.85
C ARG A 932 21.94 -3.46 -18.50
N ARG A 933 21.80 -3.65 -19.82
CA ARG A 933 22.47 -4.71 -20.60
C ARG A 933 23.99 -4.73 -20.44
N GLY A 934 24.57 -5.92 -20.27
CA GLY A 934 26.02 -6.15 -20.17
C GLY A 934 26.57 -6.13 -18.74
N ARG A 935 25.73 -6.33 -17.72
CA ARG A 935 26.11 -6.43 -16.31
C ARG A 935 26.27 -7.88 -15.84
N GLY A 936 25.32 -8.75 -16.17
CA GLY A 936 25.28 -10.13 -15.70
C GLY A 936 25.82 -11.14 -16.71
N ARG A 937 26.70 -12.04 -16.27
CA ARG A 937 27.00 -13.26 -17.06
C ARG A 937 25.79 -14.19 -16.97
N GLY A 938 25.18 -14.51 -18.11
CA GLY A 938 23.96 -15.35 -18.17
C GLY A 938 22.64 -14.61 -17.93
N ALA A 939 22.64 -13.26 -18.01
CA ALA A 939 21.40 -12.49 -17.99
C ALA A 939 20.55 -12.76 -19.23
N LEU A 940 19.24 -12.86 -19.04
CA LEU A 940 18.25 -13.05 -20.10
C LEU A 940 18.04 -11.73 -20.84
N LYS A 941 17.96 -11.79 -22.17
CA LYS A 941 17.89 -10.61 -23.04
C LYS A 941 16.75 -10.66 -24.04
N SER A 942 16.13 -11.82 -24.17
CA SER A 942 14.98 -12.02 -25.05
C SER A 942 13.77 -12.49 -24.23
N PRO A 943 12.56 -12.02 -24.56
CA PRO A 943 11.35 -12.40 -23.84
C PRO A 943 11.03 -13.89 -23.90
N GLU A 944 11.51 -14.60 -24.93
CA GLU A 944 11.35 -16.05 -25.11
C GLU A 944 12.22 -16.87 -24.14
N GLU A 945 13.28 -16.28 -23.61
CA GLU A 945 14.15 -16.91 -22.60
C GLU A 945 13.57 -16.79 -21.17
N CYS A 946 12.52 -15.96 -20.98
CA CYS A 946 11.93 -15.71 -19.68
C CYS A 946 11.18 -16.93 -19.14
N PRO A 947 11.30 -17.24 -17.84
CA PRO A 947 10.51 -18.30 -17.22
C PRO A 947 9.02 -17.94 -17.22
N PRO A 948 8.13 -18.96 -17.16
CA PRO A 948 6.70 -18.73 -17.04
C PRO A 948 6.38 -17.94 -15.75
N LEU A 949 5.39 -17.06 -15.86
CA LEU A 949 4.91 -16.22 -14.75
C LEU A 949 4.37 -17.09 -13.62
N CYS A 950 4.41 -16.60 -12.39
CA CYS A 950 3.94 -17.37 -11.22
C CYS A 950 2.52 -17.89 -11.41
N SER A 951 1.60 -17.06 -11.90
CA SER A 951 0.20 -17.44 -12.13
C SER A 951 -0.01 -18.55 -13.17
N GLN A 952 1.02 -18.90 -13.96
CA GLN A 952 0.97 -19.96 -14.97
C GLN A 952 1.51 -21.29 -14.42
N ARG A 953 2.11 -21.30 -13.23
CA ARG A 953 2.68 -22.49 -12.59
C ARG A 953 1.61 -23.17 -11.73
N LEU A 954 1.37 -24.45 -11.99
CA LEU A 954 0.19 -25.17 -11.48
C LEU A 954 0.47 -26.05 -10.25
N THR A 955 1.74 -26.28 -9.90
CA THR A 955 2.12 -27.12 -8.75
C THR A 955 3.06 -26.36 -7.81
N CYS A 956 3.08 -26.75 -6.54
CA CYS A 956 3.97 -26.15 -5.55
C CYS A 956 5.45 -26.27 -5.96
N ASP A 957 5.87 -27.48 -6.38
CA ASP A 957 7.25 -27.72 -6.81
C ASP A 957 7.64 -26.82 -7.99
N ASP A 958 6.79 -26.72 -9.02
CA ASP A 958 7.03 -25.85 -10.17
C ASP A 958 7.03 -24.37 -9.77
N CYS A 959 6.08 -23.96 -8.91
CA CYS A 959 5.99 -22.60 -8.38
C CYS A 959 7.28 -22.12 -7.72
N LEU A 960 7.88 -22.98 -6.89
CA LEU A 960 9.07 -22.65 -6.10
C LEU A 960 10.38 -23.01 -6.80
N ALA A 961 10.34 -23.71 -7.94
CA ALA A 961 11.53 -24.08 -8.70
C ALA A 961 12.25 -22.83 -9.24
N ASN A 962 13.45 -22.57 -8.71
CA ASN A 962 14.34 -21.48 -9.11
C ASN A 962 13.66 -20.10 -9.19
N SER A 963 12.68 -19.85 -8.30
CA SER A 963 11.90 -18.61 -8.30
C SER A 963 11.76 -18.03 -6.90
N SER A 964 12.54 -16.97 -6.64
CA SER A 964 12.40 -16.14 -5.44
C SER A 964 11.20 -15.18 -5.49
N GLN A 965 10.59 -15.00 -6.67
CA GLN A 965 9.51 -14.02 -6.87
C GLN A 965 8.13 -14.63 -6.69
N CYS A 966 8.03 -15.95 -6.79
CA CYS A 966 6.79 -16.68 -6.64
C CYS A 966 6.64 -17.18 -5.21
N ALA A 967 5.39 -17.26 -4.76
CA ALA A 967 5.00 -17.97 -3.57
C ALA A 967 3.82 -18.88 -3.90
N TRP A 968 3.77 -20.02 -3.23
CA TRP A 968 2.68 -20.98 -3.37
C TRP A 968 1.69 -20.78 -2.23
N CYS A 969 0.42 -20.54 -2.57
CA CYS A 969 -0.63 -20.54 -1.57
C CYS A 969 -1.27 -21.91 -1.51
N GLN A 970 -1.03 -22.64 -0.43
CA GLN A 970 -1.53 -24.00 -0.29
C GLN A 970 -3.07 -24.04 -0.23
N SER A 971 -3.68 -23.13 0.53
CA SER A 971 -5.15 -23.07 0.70
C SER A 971 -5.94 -22.82 -0.58
N THR A 972 -5.37 -22.10 -1.56
CA THR A 972 -6.02 -21.82 -2.84
C THR A 972 -5.48 -22.70 -3.97
N HIS A 973 -4.44 -23.50 -3.73
CA HIS A 973 -3.69 -24.25 -4.74
C HIS A 973 -3.23 -23.38 -5.92
N THR A 974 -2.81 -22.15 -5.64
CA THR A 974 -2.36 -21.21 -6.69
C THR A 974 -0.96 -20.70 -6.42
N CYS A 975 -0.15 -20.66 -7.47
CA CYS A 975 1.10 -19.91 -7.48
C CYS A 975 0.83 -18.44 -7.83
N PHE A 976 1.45 -17.51 -7.10
CA PHE A 976 1.24 -16.08 -7.28
C PHE A 976 2.55 -15.30 -7.14
N MET A 977 2.58 -14.09 -7.68
CA MET A 977 3.74 -13.20 -7.52
C MET A 977 3.73 -12.60 -6.11
N PHE A 978 4.78 -12.79 -5.33
CA PHE A 978 4.82 -12.35 -3.93
C PHE A 978 4.66 -10.83 -3.79
N ALA A 979 5.12 -10.06 -4.78
CA ALA A 979 4.95 -8.61 -4.81
C ALA A 979 3.47 -8.18 -4.83
N ALA A 980 2.58 -9.04 -5.31
CA ALA A 980 1.15 -8.81 -5.36
C ALA A 980 0.40 -9.35 -4.13
N TYR A 981 1.07 -10.01 -3.18
CA TYR A 981 0.44 -10.62 -2.00
C TYR A 981 -0.56 -9.68 -1.31
N LEU A 982 -0.09 -8.48 -0.94
CA LEU A 982 -0.90 -7.48 -0.25
C LEU A 982 -2.07 -6.93 -1.08
N ALA A 983 -2.01 -7.05 -2.41
CA ALA A 983 -3.06 -6.58 -3.31
C ALA A 983 -4.02 -7.69 -3.75
N ARG A 984 -3.58 -8.94 -3.75
CA ARG A 984 -4.36 -10.13 -4.12
C ARG A 984 -5.08 -10.74 -2.91
N TYR A 985 -4.40 -10.77 -1.76
CA TYR A 985 -4.95 -11.29 -0.51
C TYR A 985 -5.02 -10.20 0.58
N PRO A 986 -5.59 -9.01 0.30
CA PRO A 986 -5.66 -7.93 1.28
C PRO A 986 -6.53 -8.28 2.49
N HIS A 987 -7.27 -9.39 2.47
CA HIS A 987 -8.21 -9.83 3.50
C HIS A 987 -7.87 -11.23 4.04
N GLY A 988 -6.62 -11.67 3.87
CA GLY A 988 -6.19 -13.01 4.30
C GLY A 988 -6.74 -14.15 3.43
N GLY A 989 -7.04 -13.90 2.15
CA GLY A 989 -7.53 -14.95 1.25
C GLY A 989 -6.54 -16.11 1.02
N CYS A 990 -5.26 -15.91 1.36
CA CYS A 990 -4.26 -16.96 1.43
C CYS A 990 -3.90 -17.23 2.90
N ARG A 991 -4.15 -18.45 3.39
CA ARG A 991 -4.03 -18.83 4.82
C ARG A 991 -2.59 -19.07 5.30
N GLY A 992 -1.64 -18.84 4.41
CA GLY A 992 -0.24 -19.16 4.57
C GLY A 992 0.37 -19.44 3.21
N TRP A 993 1.65 -19.15 3.05
CA TRP A 993 2.36 -19.33 1.80
C TRP A 993 3.68 -20.06 2.02
N ASP A 994 4.05 -20.84 1.02
CA ASP A 994 5.39 -21.39 0.90
C ASP A 994 6.21 -20.53 -0.07
N ASP A 995 7.47 -20.26 0.29
CA ASP A 995 8.41 -19.57 -0.57
C ASP A 995 9.78 -20.25 -0.63
N SER A 996 10.58 -19.88 -1.63
CA SER A 996 11.89 -20.48 -1.86
C SER A 996 13.00 -19.97 -0.92
N VAL A 997 12.69 -19.14 0.07
CA VAL A 997 13.67 -18.38 0.86
C VAL A 997 13.60 -18.73 2.35
N HIS A 998 12.40 -18.98 2.87
CA HIS A 998 12.10 -19.15 4.30
C HIS A 998 11.40 -20.47 4.62
N SER A 999 10.65 -21.05 3.68
CA SER A 999 9.94 -22.31 3.91
C SER A 999 10.89 -23.49 3.71
N GLU A 1000 11.29 -24.18 4.79
CA GLU A 1000 11.87 -25.53 4.72
C GLU A 1000 11.28 -26.43 5.83
N PRO A 1001 10.79 -27.64 5.49
CA PRO A 1001 10.83 -28.28 4.17
C PRO A 1001 9.67 -27.83 3.25
N ARG A 1002 9.95 -27.66 1.95
CA ARG A 1002 9.00 -27.13 0.95
C ARG A 1002 8.05 -28.19 0.42
N CYS A 1003 6.83 -27.79 0.06
CA CYS A 1003 5.90 -28.59 -0.75
C CYS A 1003 5.77 -30.04 -0.28
N GLN A 1004 5.65 -30.25 1.04
CA GLN A 1004 5.61 -31.60 1.59
C GLN A 1004 4.30 -32.29 1.24
N SER A 1005 4.40 -33.49 0.68
CA SER A 1005 3.25 -34.40 0.57
C SER A 1005 3.16 -35.25 1.83
N CYS A 1006 1.94 -35.34 2.38
CA CYS A 1006 1.64 -36.17 3.55
C CYS A 1006 2.02 -37.64 3.35
N ASP A 1007 1.97 -38.17 2.12
CA ASP A 1007 2.30 -39.57 1.81
C ASP A 1007 3.75 -39.97 2.16
N ARG A 1008 4.63 -38.98 2.39
CA ARG A 1008 6.04 -39.24 2.77
C ARG A 1008 6.20 -39.65 4.23
N PHE A 1009 5.25 -39.35 5.09
CA PHE A 1009 5.33 -39.66 6.52
C PHE A 1009 4.82 -41.08 6.78
N LEU A 1010 5.70 -41.91 7.34
CA LEU A 1010 5.42 -43.32 7.59
C LEU A 1010 4.87 -43.60 8.98
N THR A 1011 4.99 -42.63 9.89
CA THR A 1011 4.50 -42.74 11.26
C THR A 1011 3.44 -41.67 11.55
N CYS A 1012 2.50 -42.00 12.44
CA CYS A 1012 1.50 -41.03 12.88
C CYS A 1012 2.14 -39.76 13.48
N HIS A 1013 3.21 -39.91 14.26
CA HIS A 1013 3.83 -38.76 14.92
C HIS A 1013 4.43 -37.76 13.92
N GLU A 1014 5.18 -38.25 12.93
CA GLU A 1014 5.72 -37.40 11.85
C GLU A 1014 4.59 -36.79 11.00
N CYS A 1015 3.54 -37.57 10.74
CA CYS A 1015 2.38 -37.13 9.98
C CYS A 1015 1.67 -35.95 10.63
N LEU A 1016 1.36 -36.05 11.93
CA LEU A 1016 0.60 -35.02 12.65
C LEU A 1016 1.44 -33.79 13.02
N GLN A 1017 2.77 -33.84 12.88
CA GLN A 1017 3.63 -32.66 12.96
C GLN A 1017 3.53 -31.76 11.73
N SER A 1018 3.17 -32.32 10.56
CA SER A 1018 3.03 -31.58 9.32
C SER A 1018 1.63 -31.01 9.17
N HIS A 1019 1.54 -29.71 8.87
CA HIS A 1019 0.26 -29.02 8.70
C HIS A 1019 -0.54 -29.55 7.51
N GLU A 1020 -1.87 -29.55 7.63
CA GLU A 1020 -2.79 -30.17 6.67
C GLU A 1020 -2.61 -31.68 6.47
N CYS A 1021 -1.77 -32.37 7.26
CA CYS A 1021 -1.64 -33.82 7.24
C CYS A 1021 -2.33 -34.47 8.44
N GLY A 1022 -3.01 -35.58 8.19
CA GLY A 1022 -3.60 -36.44 9.21
C GLY A 1022 -3.42 -37.93 8.92
N TRP A 1023 -3.65 -38.74 9.94
CA TRP A 1023 -3.34 -40.16 9.95
C TRP A 1023 -4.63 -41.00 9.87
N CYS A 1024 -4.78 -41.77 8.79
CA CYS A 1024 -5.73 -42.88 8.75
C CYS A 1024 -5.04 -44.11 9.35
N GLY A 1025 -5.31 -44.38 10.63
CA GLY A 1025 -4.73 -45.52 11.36
C GLY A 1025 -5.72 -46.66 11.54
N ASN A 1026 -5.25 -47.90 11.48
CA ASN A 1026 -6.07 -49.05 11.81
C ASN A 1026 -6.58 -48.96 13.27
N GLU A 1027 -7.84 -49.33 13.52
CA GLU A 1027 -8.43 -49.26 14.87
C GLU A 1027 -7.79 -50.26 15.84
N ASP A 1028 -7.48 -51.46 15.36
CA ASP A 1028 -6.89 -52.54 16.15
C ASP A 1028 -5.39 -52.39 16.32
N ASN A 1029 -4.65 -51.91 15.32
CA ASN A 1029 -3.22 -51.64 15.42
C ASN A 1029 -2.88 -50.26 14.83
N PRO A 1030 -2.94 -49.18 15.63
CA PRO A 1030 -2.80 -47.83 15.11
C PRO A 1030 -1.42 -47.46 14.58
N THR A 1031 -0.42 -48.32 14.78
CA THR A 1031 0.91 -48.20 14.15
C THR A 1031 0.86 -48.47 12.64
N LEU A 1032 -0.18 -49.17 12.16
CA LEU A 1032 -0.42 -49.42 10.76
C LEU A 1032 -1.41 -48.38 10.22
N GLY A 1033 -1.00 -47.64 9.20
CA GLY A 1033 -1.83 -46.58 8.63
C GLY A 1033 -1.15 -45.86 7.49
N ARG A 1034 -1.80 -44.80 7.02
CA ARG A 1034 -1.30 -43.94 5.97
C ARG A 1034 -1.51 -42.48 6.35
N CYS A 1035 -0.48 -41.68 6.12
CA CYS A 1035 -0.57 -40.24 6.27
C CYS A 1035 -1.12 -39.61 4.99
N LEU A 1036 -2.15 -38.77 5.13
CA LEU A 1036 -2.89 -38.18 4.02
C LEU A 1036 -3.21 -36.72 4.34
N GLN A 1037 -3.46 -35.93 3.30
CA GLN A 1037 -3.88 -34.55 3.52
C GLN A 1037 -5.30 -34.54 4.13
N GLY A 1038 -5.56 -33.63 5.07
CA GLY A 1038 -6.79 -33.61 5.86
C GLY A 1038 -6.84 -32.47 6.88
N ASP A 1039 -7.95 -32.38 7.58
CA ASP A 1039 -8.20 -31.45 8.69
C ASP A 1039 -8.95 -32.16 9.83
N PHE A 1040 -9.53 -31.43 10.79
CA PHE A 1040 -10.29 -32.08 11.87
C PHE A 1040 -11.58 -32.78 11.38
N SER A 1041 -12.13 -32.39 10.21
CA SER A 1041 -13.31 -33.05 9.63
C SER A 1041 -12.97 -34.39 8.99
N GLY A 1042 -11.74 -34.54 8.48
CA GLY A 1042 -11.31 -35.76 7.82
C GLY A 1042 -10.26 -35.55 6.73
N PRO A 1043 -9.96 -36.60 5.96
CA PRO A 1043 -9.09 -36.53 4.80
C PRO A 1043 -9.65 -35.63 3.69
N LEU A 1044 -8.79 -34.79 3.09
CA LEU A 1044 -9.13 -34.01 1.90
C LEU A 1044 -9.24 -34.95 0.69
N GLY A 1045 -10.39 -34.96 0.01
CA GLY A 1045 -10.66 -35.82 -1.16
C GLY A 1045 -11.80 -36.83 -0.98
N GLY A 1046 -12.38 -36.93 0.22
CA GLY A 1046 -13.62 -37.69 0.45
C GLY A 1046 -13.49 -39.21 0.39
N GLY A 1047 -12.27 -39.75 0.54
CA GLY A 1047 -12.01 -41.18 0.57
C GLY A 1047 -12.23 -41.82 1.95
N ASN A 1048 -12.36 -43.14 1.97
CA ASN A 1048 -12.59 -43.91 3.19
C ASN A 1048 -11.26 -44.40 3.77
N CYS A 1049 -10.91 -43.96 4.99
CA CYS A 1049 -9.72 -44.41 5.71
C CYS A 1049 -9.59 -45.95 5.72
N SER A 1050 -10.70 -46.68 5.84
CA SER A 1050 -10.69 -48.13 5.86
C SER A 1050 -10.14 -48.77 4.58
N LEU A 1051 -10.39 -48.14 3.43
CA LEU A 1051 -9.84 -48.62 2.15
C LEU A 1051 -8.35 -48.32 2.04
N TRP A 1052 -7.93 -47.13 2.44
CA TRP A 1052 -6.52 -46.72 2.34
C TRP A 1052 -5.60 -47.46 3.30
N VAL A 1053 -6.09 -47.84 4.48
CA VAL A 1053 -5.35 -48.72 5.39
C VAL A 1053 -5.18 -50.11 4.77
N GLY A 1054 -6.22 -50.63 4.09
CA GLY A 1054 -6.12 -51.88 3.32
C GLY A 1054 -5.09 -51.80 2.20
N GLU A 1055 -5.20 -50.79 1.34
CA GLU A 1055 -4.27 -50.55 0.22
C GLU A 1055 -2.83 -50.32 0.68
N GLY A 1056 -2.62 -49.55 1.76
CA GLY A 1056 -1.30 -49.30 2.34
C GLY A 1056 -0.61 -50.56 2.86
N LEU A 1057 -1.37 -51.60 3.18
CA LEU A 1057 -0.88 -52.92 3.56
C LEU A 1057 -0.85 -53.92 2.39
N GLY A 1058 -1.14 -53.47 1.16
CA GLY A 1058 -1.18 -54.31 -0.04
C GLY A 1058 -2.40 -55.24 -0.09
N LEU A 1059 -3.46 -54.94 0.66
CA LEU A 1059 -4.69 -55.73 0.76
C LEU A 1059 -5.81 -55.06 -0.05
N SER A 1060 -6.54 -55.84 -0.84
CA SER A 1060 -7.73 -55.36 -1.59
C SER A 1060 -9.00 -55.32 -0.75
N VAL A 1061 -8.89 -55.23 0.58
CA VAL A 1061 -9.99 -55.35 1.54
C VAL A 1061 -9.98 -54.16 2.50
N ALA A 1062 -11.16 -53.62 2.81
CA ALA A 1062 -11.32 -52.56 3.80
C ALA A 1062 -10.99 -53.08 5.21
N LEU A 1063 -10.20 -52.32 5.97
CA LEU A 1063 -9.86 -52.62 7.36
C LEU A 1063 -10.47 -51.59 8.31
N PRO A 1064 -10.82 -51.94 9.56
CA PRO A 1064 -11.27 -50.97 10.56
C PRO A 1064 -10.24 -49.86 10.71
N ALA A 1065 -10.64 -48.60 10.53
CA ALA A 1065 -9.72 -47.47 10.53
C ALA A 1065 -10.36 -46.22 11.13
N ARG A 1066 -9.54 -45.43 11.82
CA ARG A 1066 -9.90 -44.14 12.41
C ARG A 1066 -9.03 -43.02 11.87
N TRP A 1067 -9.65 -41.86 11.65
CA TRP A 1067 -8.95 -40.63 11.31
C TRP A 1067 -8.42 -39.95 12.58
N ALA A 1068 -7.19 -39.46 12.52
CA ALA A 1068 -6.58 -38.68 13.57
C ALA A 1068 -5.88 -37.46 12.98
N TYR A 1069 -6.13 -36.29 13.55
CA TYR A 1069 -5.55 -35.04 13.07
C TYR A 1069 -4.82 -34.25 14.18
N ALA A 1070 -5.41 -34.17 15.37
CA ALA A 1070 -4.79 -33.44 16.48
C ALA A 1070 -3.79 -34.27 17.29
N ARG A 1071 -4.09 -35.55 17.52
CA ARG A 1071 -3.29 -36.44 18.38
C ARG A 1071 -3.33 -37.85 17.83
N CYS A 1072 -2.21 -38.55 17.99
CA CYS A 1072 -2.14 -39.94 17.57
C CYS A 1072 -3.09 -40.81 18.42
N PRO A 1073 -3.77 -41.76 17.76
CA PRO A 1073 -4.35 -42.95 18.37
C PRO A 1073 -3.46 -43.56 19.46
N ASP A 1074 -4.02 -43.85 20.64
CA ASP A 1074 -3.31 -44.64 21.66
C ASP A 1074 -3.01 -46.05 21.11
N VAL A 1075 -1.77 -46.50 21.27
CA VAL A 1075 -1.29 -47.81 20.84
C VAL A 1075 -1.23 -48.71 22.06
N ASP A 1076 -1.99 -49.80 22.08
CA ASP A 1076 -1.94 -50.77 23.18
C ASP A 1076 -0.80 -51.76 22.96
N GLU A 1077 0.41 -51.42 23.39
CA GLU A 1077 1.59 -52.26 23.16
C GLU A 1077 1.51 -53.59 23.91
N CYS A 1078 0.74 -53.66 24.99
CA CYS A 1078 0.51 -54.88 25.76
C CYS A 1078 -0.34 -55.88 24.97
N ARG A 1079 -1.45 -55.43 24.39
CA ARG A 1079 -2.33 -56.28 23.56
C ARG A 1079 -1.66 -56.68 22.25
N LEU A 1080 -0.86 -55.79 21.67
CA LEU A 1080 -0.16 -56.03 20.40
C LEU A 1080 1.12 -56.87 20.55
N GLY A 1081 1.56 -57.14 21.79
CA GLY A 1081 2.80 -57.88 22.05
C GLY A 1081 4.07 -57.10 21.67
N LEU A 1082 3.97 -55.77 21.58
CA LEU A 1082 5.08 -54.87 21.24
C LEU A 1082 5.84 -54.40 22.49
N ALA A 1083 5.23 -54.55 23.67
CA ALA A 1083 5.83 -54.17 24.94
C ALA A 1083 7.04 -55.02 25.32
N ARG A 1084 8.17 -54.37 25.62
CA ARG A 1084 9.41 -55.02 26.08
C ARG A 1084 9.45 -55.13 27.60
N CYS A 1085 8.59 -55.97 28.16
CA CYS A 1085 8.62 -56.27 29.60
C CYS A 1085 9.52 -57.47 29.90
N HIS A 1086 10.16 -57.45 31.07
CA HIS A 1086 10.89 -58.60 31.58
C HIS A 1086 9.96 -59.82 31.70
N LEU A 1087 10.48 -61.05 31.49
CA LEU A 1087 9.69 -62.30 31.51
C LEU A 1087 8.86 -62.55 32.79
N ARG A 1088 9.22 -61.84 33.87
CA ARG A 1088 8.55 -61.89 35.19
C ARG A 1088 7.84 -60.58 35.53
N ALA A 1089 7.48 -59.78 34.53
CA ALA A 1089 6.67 -58.57 34.67
C ALA A 1089 5.34 -58.73 33.92
N THR A 1090 4.37 -57.89 34.29
CA THR A 1090 3.07 -57.74 33.64
C THR A 1090 3.04 -56.36 32.98
N CYS A 1091 2.61 -56.32 31.72
CA CYS A 1091 2.45 -55.08 30.97
C CYS A 1091 1.12 -54.41 31.34
N LEU A 1092 1.15 -53.09 31.54
CA LEU A 1092 -0.01 -52.24 31.73
C LEU A 1092 0.04 -51.11 30.71
N ASN A 1093 -0.99 -50.99 29.88
CA ASN A 1093 -1.08 -49.92 28.90
C ASN A 1093 -1.37 -48.57 29.60
N THR A 1094 -0.79 -47.50 29.08
CA THR A 1094 -0.97 -46.12 29.55
C THR A 1094 -1.26 -45.22 28.34
N PRO A 1095 -1.93 -44.07 28.52
CA PRO A 1095 -2.14 -43.14 27.41
C PRO A 1095 -0.78 -42.67 26.87
N LEU A 1096 -0.43 -43.08 25.66
CA LEU A 1096 0.84 -42.83 24.92
C LEU A 1096 1.98 -43.85 25.13
N SER A 1097 1.87 -44.86 26.00
CA SER A 1097 2.94 -45.87 26.22
C SER A 1097 2.49 -47.06 27.08
N TYR A 1098 3.43 -47.84 27.62
CA TYR A 1098 3.15 -48.93 28.56
C TYR A 1098 4.10 -48.90 29.75
N GLU A 1099 3.64 -49.44 30.88
CA GLU A 1099 4.44 -49.72 32.06
C GLU A 1099 4.61 -51.23 32.26
N CYS A 1100 5.77 -51.65 32.76
CA CYS A 1100 6.02 -53.03 33.12
C CYS A 1100 6.15 -53.15 34.64
N HIS A 1101 5.24 -53.88 35.28
CA HIS A 1101 5.27 -54.08 36.73
C HIS A 1101 5.71 -55.51 37.05
N CYS A 1102 6.74 -55.69 37.87
CA CYS A 1102 7.17 -57.02 38.27
C CYS A 1102 6.04 -57.81 38.92
N GLN A 1103 5.92 -59.09 38.58
CA GLN A 1103 4.93 -60.00 39.12
C GLN A 1103 5.14 -60.18 40.63
N ARG A 1104 4.07 -60.54 41.33
CA ARG A 1104 4.08 -60.74 42.79
C ARG A 1104 5.20 -61.70 43.21
N GLY A 1105 6.02 -61.26 44.17
CA GLY A 1105 7.21 -62.00 44.63
C GLY A 1105 8.50 -61.66 43.88
N TYR A 1106 8.49 -60.62 43.04
CA TYR A 1106 9.65 -60.07 42.35
C TYR A 1106 9.69 -58.54 42.46
N GLN A 1107 10.88 -57.95 42.50
CA GLN A 1107 11.11 -56.51 42.54
C GLN A 1107 12.21 -56.12 41.53
N GLY A 1108 12.03 -54.99 40.87
CA GLY A 1108 12.95 -54.49 39.85
C GLY A 1108 12.28 -53.42 38.99
N ASP A 1109 12.91 -53.08 37.87
CA ASP A 1109 12.41 -52.05 36.95
C ASP A 1109 11.34 -52.55 35.98
N GLY A 1110 11.03 -53.85 36.01
CA GLY A 1110 10.00 -54.45 35.15
C GLY A 1110 10.41 -54.63 33.68
N ILE A 1111 11.52 -54.04 33.24
CA ILE A 1111 11.98 -54.01 31.85
C ILE A 1111 13.25 -54.84 31.69
N THR A 1112 14.30 -54.55 32.48
CA THR A 1112 15.60 -55.24 32.37
C THR A 1112 15.77 -56.32 33.42
N TYR A 1113 15.20 -56.16 34.62
CA TYR A 1113 15.21 -57.20 35.65
C TYR A 1113 13.97 -57.17 36.55
N CYS A 1114 13.55 -58.36 36.96
CA CYS A 1114 12.67 -58.58 38.09
C CYS A 1114 13.30 -59.68 38.94
N ASN A 1115 13.90 -59.30 40.07
CA ASN A 1115 14.59 -60.22 40.97
C ASN A 1115 13.61 -60.75 42.02
N ARG A 1116 13.69 -62.05 42.32
CA ARG A 1116 12.77 -62.68 43.28
C ARG A 1116 13.04 -62.12 44.68
N THR A 1117 11.99 -61.62 45.34
CA THR A 1117 12.02 -61.13 46.72
C THR A 1117 11.90 -62.25 47.73
#